data_AF-A0AAJ3AWN3-F1
#
_entry.id   AF-A0AAJ3AWN3-F1
#
_cell.length_a   1.000
_cell.length_b   1.000
_cell.length_c   1.000
_cell.angle_alpha   90.00
_cell.angle_beta   90.00
_cell.angle_gamma   90.00
#
_symmetry.space_group_name_H-M   'P 1'
#
loop_
_entity.id
_entity.type
_entity.pdbx_description
1 polymer ?
#
loop_
_entity_poly.entity_id
_entity_poly.type
_entity_poly.pdbx_seq_one_letter_code
_entity_poly.pdbx_strand_id
1 'polypeptide(L)'
;MEFKDFPMLSVDVLVLSTDERIDDFQAGQAIFLQNYQDEWLAVQGDSRIRVNCAPADYGLFSRLVLRDQVRWLLTSKQSGKLLVQYCAPVEVSVMQLELGVDELIVEDIYNKHEIAEMNIDLACRWFAEKFLVRGLAEGDWLTVARFANSTSKGGFQLFGQGWRADVEQGANRGLLVKRVTRQVRRDGAYSLLVGQSEFRDASVAAVLNSASQQALLDAALRDNASYLELWNLYNDKEWQGALKVAETLRSLRFVQCVGVEDGRENTWHLTPKSQDDYREFRERWRNLELTTSTQVDLSNERPDWAEELATDEAKTAVSTPRGTIRFEQDCVVFKPASNRRDVRPKQAEGWLYLSLAGHRTVGKRRLAAKRSIDSGKRLPQLKWLLEGVPVPAARRRPINGLTPYAQETFKGGKPTENQKKALYAALNTPDLAIIIGPPGTGKTQVIAALQRRLAEEAQDQNIAAQVLISSFQHDAVDNALERSDVYGLPGARVGGKRGAGDDESLIDPWLERHSAHLQEKIAIEYNKYPELGHIRDLSYKLALARVAGASPSQQAEAFGSILHGLRDLDCNGLVLPPKLESQLEDYIEQLQQRGPSSAESRPDVQALRRIRALRVDVLAFNDDGSDRAWDLLNWLKRHGQNCGAELLALLQEAADSRQLPEPSLQALAVWQARLLEQFLPDYRPAELKYQADPEGLTLLDEIDRHLEDKLRQRKQGVAWVLEQLADSLAIDRTAAHAVVDEYSMVVGATCQQAAGQQMASLKSVAGLDSSEIEFDTVVVDEAARANPLDLFVPMAMAKRRIVLVGDDRQLPHMLEPDIEGQLQEEHQLTELQLVAFRSSLFERMRVKLQELEKKDNFRRVVMLDTQFRMHPILGDFVSKNFYEAVGMGEVFSGRTAADLAFDETFLAALGAHEAYYRDRVCQWIDMPVTLGKDQHRGTSRVREIEAERIADEVVLLMQAGGDSLSVGVITFYAAQRDLIMEKLALSRIDDVPLMELRNGSYEPHEQFKWVRKVRGDGSVSLEERLRVGSVDAFQGKEFDVVLLSCVRTYQSAKPNSISEDEETDREKQLNRQFGFLRLPNRMNVAMSRQRQMLICVGDAALATSPEAEKAVPALAAFYQMCGGEHGILR
;
A
#
# COMPACT_ATOMS: atom_id res chain seq x y z
N MET A 1 -23.38 -39.27 -5.72
CA MET A 1 -24.04 -39.71 -6.97
C MET A 1 -25.04 -40.84 -6.69
N GLU A 2 -26.09 -40.97 -7.51
CA GLU A 2 -26.97 -42.13 -7.50
C GLU A 2 -26.33 -43.30 -8.28
N PHE A 3 -26.74 -44.54 -7.98
CA PHE A 3 -26.17 -45.72 -8.64
C PHE A 3 -26.41 -45.74 -10.16
N LYS A 4 -27.50 -45.15 -10.65
CA LYS A 4 -27.78 -45.02 -12.08
C LYS A 4 -26.76 -44.16 -12.85
N ASP A 5 -26.11 -43.23 -12.14
CA ASP A 5 -25.13 -42.30 -12.70
C ASP A 5 -23.68 -42.85 -12.57
N PHE A 6 -23.54 -44.10 -12.14
CA PHE A 6 -22.25 -44.72 -11.86
C PHE A 6 -21.43 -44.90 -13.14
N PRO A 7 -20.20 -44.33 -13.23
CA PRO A 7 -19.44 -44.23 -14.47
C PRO A 7 -18.92 -45.57 -15.01
N MET A 8 -18.82 -46.61 -14.17
CA MET A 8 -18.29 -47.93 -14.53
C MET A 8 -19.41 -48.96 -14.81
N LEU A 9 -20.66 -48.51 -15.03
CA LEU A 9 -21.70 -49.38 -15.58
C LEU A 9 -21.36 -49.79 -17.02
N SER A 10 -21.68 -51.03 -17.36
CA SER A 10 -21.50 -51.59 -18.70
C SER A 10 -22.21 -50.74 -19.76
N VAL A 11 -21.55 -50.56 -20.91
CA VAL A 11 -22.21 -49.99 -22.10
C VAL A 11 -23.28 -50.95 -22.61
N ASP A 12 -23.03 -52.26 -22.50
CA ASP A 12 -23.96 -53.31 -22.87
C ASP A 12 -25.17 -53.30 -21.93
N VAL A 13 -26.37 -53.31 -22.53
CA VAL A 13 -27.64 -53.46 -21.83
C VAL A 13 -28.17 -54.86 -22.10
N LEU A 14 -28.31 -55.65 -21.05
CA LEU A 14 -28.81 -57.01 -21.12
C LEU A 14 -30.33 -57.02 -20.99
N VAL A 15 -30.99 -57.76 -21.88
CA VAL A 15 -32.45 -57.87 -21.89
C VAL A 15 -32.87 -59.19 -21.24
N LEU A 16 -33.62 -59.07 -20.15
CA LEU A 16 -34.19 -60.20 -19.41
C LEU A 16 -35.70 -60.25 -19.64
N SER A 17 -36.20 -61.35 -20.20
CA SER A 17 -37.63 -61.59 -20.41
C SER A 17 -38.26 -62.35 -19.24
N THR A 18 -39.50 -62.02 -18.89
CA THR A 18 -40.27 -62.68 -17.83
C THR A 18 -41.75 -62.73 -18.22
N ASP A 19 -42.43 -63.80 -17.81
CA ASP A 19 -43.88 -63.96 -17.96
C ASP A 19 -44.64 -63.48 -16.69
N GLU A 20 -43.93 -63.03 -15.66
CA GLU A 20 -44.46 -62.61 -14.37
C GLU A 20 -44.68 -61.09 -14.31
N ARG A 21 -45.51 -60.62 -13.36
CA ARG A 21 -45.79 -59.18 -13.20
C ARG A 21 -44.56 -58.44 -12.67
N ILE A 22 -44.21 -57.34 -13.33
CA ILE A 22 -43.02 -56.50 -13.05
C ILE A 22 -43.37 -55.14 -12.42
N ASP A 23 -44.59 -54.99 -11.89
CA ASP A 23 -45.11 -53.71 -11.41
C ASP A 23 -44.32 -53.18 -10.20
N ASP A 24 -43.90 -54.09 -9.32
CA ASP A 24 -43.17 -53.76 -8.08
C ASP A 24 -41.70 -53.39 -8.31
N PHE A 25 -41.15 -53.65 -9.50
CA PHE A 25 -39.77 -53.29 -9.83
C PHE A 25 -39.64 -51.80 -10.19
N GLN A 26 -38.67 -51.12 -9.60
CA GLN A 26 -38.37 -49.72 -9.83
C GLN A 26 -37.13 -49.56 -10.72
N ALA A 27 -37.33 -48.92 -11.87
CA ALA A 27 -36.23 -48.54 -12.77
C ALA A 27 -35.35 -47.46 -12.11
N GLY A 28 -34.05 -47.51 -12.38
CA GLY A 28 -33.03 -46.66 -11.78
C GLY A 28 -32.46 -47.16 -10.45
N GLN A 29 -32.91 -48.32 -9.95
CA GLN A 29 -32.43 -48.92 -8.70
C GLN A 29 -31.65 -50.21 -8.91
N ALA A 30 -30.87 -50.59 -7.90
CA ALA A 30 -30.16 -51.86 -7.88
C ALA A 30 -31.13 -53.04 -7.94
N ILE A 31 -30.74 -54.09 -8.66
CA ILE A 31 -31.46 -55.36 -8.78
C ILE A 31 -30.47 -56.49 -8.45
N PHE A 32 -30.93 -57.57 -7.83
CA PHE A 32 -30.09 -58.73 -7.54
C PHE A 32 -30.50 -59.88 -8.44
N LEU A 33 -29.52 -60.52 -9.07
CA LEU A 33 -29.73 -61.69 -9.92
C LEU A 33 -29.09 -62.90 -9.25
N GLN A 34 -29.81 -64.00 -9.17
CA GLN A 34 -29.32 -65.23 -8.53
C GLN A 34 -29.82 -66.46 -9.28
N ASN A 35 -29.07 -67.56 -9.18
CA ASN A 35 -29.49 -68.86 -9.68
C ASN A 35 -30.26 -69.62 -8.58
N TYR A 36 -31.41 -70.20 -8.91
CA TYR A 36 -32.17 -71.06 -8.01
C TYR A 36 -32.83 -72.20 -8.78
N GLN A 37 -32.48 -73.45 -8.46
CA GLN A 37 -33.07 -74.66 -9.05
C GLN A 37 -33.09 -74.67 -10.60
N ASP A 38 -31.95 -74.35 -11.23
CA ASP A 38 -31.78 -74.25 -12.69
C ASP A 38 -32.55 -73.10 -13.38
N GLU A 39 -33.18 -72.21 -12.61
CA GLU A 39 -33.83 -70.98 -13.10
C GLU A 39 -33.10 -69.72 -12.60
N TRP A 40 -33.19 -68.62 -13.35
CA TRP A 40 -32.63 -67.32 -12.94
C TRP A 40 -33.71 -66.45 -12.31
N LEU A 41 -33.42 -65.89 -11.14
CA LEU A 41 -34.33 -65.00 -10.41
C LEU A 41 -33.80 -63.58 -10.40
N ALA A 42 -34.69 -62.62 -10.65
CA ALA A 42 -34.46 -61.20 -10.40
C ALA A 42 -35.17 -60.79 -9.12
N VAL A 43 -34.45 -60.11 -8.23
CA VAL A 43 -34.90 -59.74 -6.90
C VAL A 43 -34.68 -58.25 -6.67
N GLN A 44 -35.72 -57.55 -6.23
CA GLN A 44 -35.64 -56.15 -5.80
C GLN A 44 -36.60 -55.94 -4.63
N GLY A 45 -36.07 -55.59 -3.45
CA GLY A 45 -36.84 -55.58 -2.21
C GLY A 45 -37.40 -56.97 -1.88
N ASP A 46 -38.71 -57.04 -1.60
CA ASP A 46 -39.42 -58.29 -1.34
C ASP A 46 -39.90 -59.00 -2.62
N SER A 47 -39.85 -58.32 -3.77
CA SER A 47 -40.32 -58.85 -5.04
C SER A 47 -39.27 -59.74 -5.71
N ARG A 48 -39.70 -60.94 -6.11
CA ARG A 48 -38.85 -61.96 -6.74
C ARG A 48 -39.57 -62.53 -7.94
N ILE A 49 -38.93 -62.52 -9.10
CA ILE A 49 -39.52 -63.03 -10.34
C ILE A 49 -38.53 -63.87 -11.12
N ARG A 50 -39.06 -64.78 -11.94
CA ARG A 50 -38.25 -65.57 -12.88
C ARG A 50 -37.93 -64.80 -14.14
N VAL A 51 -36.67 -64.88 -14.57
CA VAL A 51 -36.16 -64.17 -15.74
C VAL A 51 -35.38 -65.11 -16.65
N ASN A 52 -35.48 -64.89 -17.96
CA ASN A 52 -34.72 -65.57 -18.99
C ASN A 52 -33.89 -64.55 -19.77
N CYS A 53 -32.65 -64.88 -20.09
CA CYS A 53 -31.76 -64.04 -20.90
C CYS A 53 -31.79 -64.49 -22.36
N ALA A 54 -31.61 -63.54 -23.29
CA ALA A 54 -31.54 -63.86 -24.72
C ALA A 54 -30.41 -64.85 -25.05
N PRO A 55 -30.57 -65.76 -26.02
CA PRO A 55 -29.56 -66.76 -26.36
C PRO A 55 -28.19 -66.18 -26.72
N ALA A 56 -28.16 -64.98 -27.31
CA ALA A 56 -26.93 -64.28 -27.68
C ALA A 56 -26.10 -63.83 -26.46
N ASP A 57 -26.77 -63.47 -25.37
CA ASP A 57 -26.14 -62.89 -24.17
C ASP A 57 -25.97 -63.91 -23.03
N TYR A 58 -26.58 -65.09 -23.15
CA TYR A 58 -26.64 -66.13 -22.12
C TYR A 58 -25.25 -66.52 -21.57
N GLY A 59 -24.24 -66.64 -22.44
CA GLY A 59 -22.87 -67.02 -22.04
C GLY A 59 -22.13 -65.93 -21.25
N LEU A 60 -22.45 -64.66 -21.47
CA LEU A 60 -21.92 -63.54 -20.67
C LEU A 60 -22.71 -63.41 -19.37
N PHE A 61 -24.04 -63.44 -19.47
CA PHE A 61 -24.97 -63.34 -18.35
C PHE A 61 -24.70 -64.40 -17.28
N SER A 62 -24.66 -65.68 -17.65
CA SER A 62 -24.41 -66.79 -16.72
C SER A 62 -23.07 -66.63 -15.97
N ARG A 63 -22.00 -66.22 -16.67
CA ARG A 63 -20.69 -65.96 -16.04
C ARG A 63 -20.71 -64.79 -15.06
N LEU A 64 -21.49 -63.75 -15.35
CA LEU A 64 -21.59 -62.56 -14.49
C LEU A 64 -22.47 -62.80 -13.27
N VAL A 65 -23.61 -63.48 -13.42
CA VAL A 65 -24.51 -63.76 -12.30
C VAL A 65 -23.87 -64.72 -11.29
N LEU A 66 -23.04 -65.66 -11.75
CA LEU A 66 -22.28 -66.57 -10.87
C LEU A 66 -21.13 -65.90 -10.12
N ARG A 67 -20.83 -64.62 -10.41
CA ARG A 67 -19.87 -63.83 -9.64
C ARG A 67 -20.61 -62.98 -8.62
N ASP A 68 -20.52 -63.35 -7.34
CA ASP A 68 -21.16 -62.65 -6.21
C ASP A 68 -20.77 -61.15 -6.09
N GLN A 69 -19.67 -60.76 -6.73
CA GLN A 69 -19.13 -59.39 -6.73
C GLN A 69 -19.78 -58.48 -7.78
N VAL A 70 -20.54 -59.03 -8.72
CA VAL A 70 -21.21 -58.23 -9.76
C VAL A 70 -22.42 -57.51 -9.16
N ARG A 71 -22.59 -56.26 -9.54
CA ARG A 71 -23.74 -55.42 -9.13
C ARG A 71 -24.56 -55.06 -10.35
N TRP A 72 -25.88 -55.13 -10.23
CA TRP A 72 -26.79 -54.94 -11.35
C TRP A 72 -27.71 -53.75 -11.12
N LEU A 73 -27.91 -52.97 -12.17
CA LEU A 73 -28.83 -51.83 -12.22
C LEU A 73 -29.99 -52.18 -13.16
N LEU A 74 -31.22 -52.00 -12.70
CA LEU A 74 -32.38 -52.02 -13.57
C LEU A 74 -32.52 -50.66 -14.26
N THR A 75 -32.26 -50.56 -15.56
CA THR A 75 -32.32 -49.29 -16.29
C THR A 75 -33.74 -48.93 -16.74
N SER A 76 -34.49 -49.91 -17.23
CA SER A 76 -35.86 -49.73 -17.72
C SER A 76 -36.65 -51.03 -17.66
N LYS A 77 -37.97 -50.91 -17.60
CA LYS A 77 -38.90 -52.04 -17.63
C LYS A 77 -39.94 -51.82 -18.74
N GLN A 78 -40.16 -52.81 -19.59
CA GLN A 78 -41.09 -52.74 -20.73
C GLN A 78 -41.82 -54.08 -20.89
N SER A 79 -43.15 -54.10 -20.72
CA SER A 79 -44.06 -55.22 -21.05
C SER A 79 -43.44 -56.63 -21.02
N GLY A 80 -43.09 -57.12 -19.82
CA GLY A 80 -42.48 -58.45 -19.63
C GLY A 80 -40.97 -58.53 -19.89
N LYS A 81 -40.28 -57.40 -20.00
CA LYS A 81 -38.82 -57.30 -20.15
C LYS A 81 -38.22 -56.33 -19.14
N LEU A 82 -37.09 -56.73 -18.56
CA LEU A 82 -36.22 -55.92 -17.73
C LEU A 82 -34.91 -55.65 -18.48
N LEU A 83 -34.57 -54.37 -18.66
CA LEU A 83 -33.29 -53.96 -19.21
C LEU A 83 -32.34 -53.70 -18.04
N VAL A 84 -31.23 -54.44 -18.00
CA VAL A 84 -30.27 -54.34 -16.90
C VAL A 84 -28.87 -54.00 -17.41
N GLN A 85 -28.17 -53.17 -16.65
CA GLN A 85 -26.74 -52.92 -16.79
C GLN A 85 -26.01 -53.55 -15.62
N TYR A 86 -24.73 -53.83 -15.79
CA TYR A 86 -23.92 -54.47 -14.76
C TYR A 86 -22.61 -53.70 -14.50
N CYS A 87 -22.10 -53.89 -13.30
CA CYS A 87 -20.80 -53.45 -12.84
C CYS A 87 -20.05 -54.70 -12.36
N ALA A 88 -18.89 -54.99 -12.95
CA ALA A 88 -18.10 -56.18 -12.67
C ALA A 88 -16.70 -55.80 -12.13
N PRO A 89 -16.58 -55.48 -10.83
CA PRO A 89 -15.28 -55.20 -10.22
C PRO A 89 -14.39 -56.45 -10.19
N VAL A 90 -13.08 -56.26 -10.09
CA VAL A 90 -12.10 -57.33 -9.86
C VAL A 90 -12.14 -57.82 -8.42
N GLU A 91 -12.45 -56.92 -7.48
CA GLU A 91 -12.51 -57.22 -6.05
C GLU A 91 -13.49 -56.26 -5.36
N VAL A 92 -14.21 -56.75 -4.36
CA VAL A 92 -15.04 -55.94 -3.45
C VAL A 92 -14.50 -56.14 -2.04
N SER A 93 -14.13 -55.04 -1.38
CA SER A 93 -13.56 -55.05 -0.03
C SER A 93 -14.34 -54.11 0.89
N VAL A 94 -14.53 -54.50 2.14
CA VAL A 94 -15.17 -53.66 3.15
C VAL A 94 -14.09 -52.82 3.84
N MET A 95 -14.11 -51.50 3.66
CA MET A 95 -13.11 -50.60 4.21
C MET A 95 -13.72 -49.21 4.42
N GLN A 96 -13.37 -48.58 5.54
CA GLN A 96 -13.68 -47.18 5.80
C GLN A 96 -12.46 -46.32 5.48
N LEU A 97 -12.67 -45.24 4.72
CA LEU A 97 -11.60 -44.33 4.30
C LEU A 97 -11.96 -42.88 4.62
N GLU A 98 -11.02 -42.20 5.26
CA GLU A 98 -11.03 -40.74 5.40
C GLU A 98 -10.04 -40.14 4.40
N LEU A 99 -10.55 -39.30 3.51
CA LEU A 99 -9.78 -38.70 2.41
C LEU A 99 -9.67 -37.19 2.63
N GLY A 100 -8.46 -36.70 2.84
CA GLY A 100 -8.21 -35.28 3.03
C GLY A 100 -8.21 -34.50 1.70
N VAL A 101 -8.95 -33.40 1.69
CA VAL A 101 -8.91 -32.36 0.64
C VAL A 101 -8.21 -31.14 1.23
N ASP A 102 -7.31 -30.52 0.49
CA ASP A 102 -6.56 -29.34 0.93
C ASP A 102 -6.67 -28.18 -0.08
N GLU A 103 -6.04 -27.05 0.24
CA GLU A 103 -6.19 -25.79 -0.49
C GLU A 103 -5.78 -25.90 -1.96
N LEU A 104 -4.73 -26.68 -2.28
CA LEU A 104 -4.29 -26.93 -3.66
C LEU A 104 -5.41 -27.53 -4.51
N ILE A 105 -6.13 -28.50 -3.92
CA ILE A 105 -7.20 -29.19 -4.62
C ILE A 105 -8.40 -28.28 -4.76
N VAL A 106 -8.78 -27.53 -3.72
CA VAL A 106 -9.85 -26.51 -3.81
C VAL A 106 -9.57 -25.52 -4.93
N GLU A 107 -8.36 -24.99 -5.00
CA GLU A 107 -7.94 -24.06 -6.05
C GLU A 107 -8.03 -24.71 -7.45
N ASP A 108 -7.64 -25.98 -7.59
CA ASP A 108 -7.69 -26.69 -8.87
C ASP A 108 -9.12 -26.91 -9.38
N ILE A 109 -10.08 -27.25 -8.52
CA ILE A 109 -11.50 -27.38 -8.92
C ILE A 109 -12.20 -26.04 -9.10
N TYR A 110 -11.83 -25.02 -8.32
CA TYR A 110 -12.31 -23.65 -8.54
C TYR A 110 -11.88 -23.11 -9.89
N ASN A 111 -10.60 -23.25 -10.26
CA ASN A 111 -10.08 -22.82 -11.57
C ASN A 111 -10.72 -23.60 -12.74
N LYS A 112 -11.21 -24.82 -12.49
CA LYS A 112 -12.01 -25.59 -13.46
C LYS A 112 -13.49 -25.20 -13.49
N HIS A 113 -13.89 -24.21 -12.69
CA HIS A 113 -15.25 -23.69 -12.57
C HIS A 113 -16.26 -24.75 -12.08
N GLU A 114 -15.79 -25.71 -11.27
CA GLU A 114 -16.62 -26.79 -10.73
C GLU A 114 -17.24 -26.40 -9.37
N ILE A 115 -16.68 -25.39 -8.70
CA ILE A 115 -17.23 -24.75 -7.50
C ILE A 115 -17.27 -23.24 -7.72
N ALA A 116 -18.28 -22.57 -7.18
CA ALA A 116 -18.51 -21.13 -7.38
C ALA A 116 -17.52 -20.25 -6.59
N GLU A 117 -17.00 -20.75 -5.48
CA GLU A 117 -16.11 -20.03 -4.56
C GLU A 117 -15.00 -20.96 -4.08
N MET A 118 -13.83 -20.40 -3.75
CA MET A 118 -12.71 -21.14 -3.14
C MET A 118 -13.01 -21.49 -1.69
N ASN A 119 -13.89 -22.47 -1.48
CA ASN A 119 -14.34 -22.92 -0.16
C ASN A 119 -14.13 -24.44 0.00
N ILE A 120 -13.49 -24.83 1.11
CA ILE A 120 -13.15 -26.23 1.39
C ILE A 120 -14.38 -27.11 1.62
N ASP A 121 -15.44 -26.58 2.24
CA ASP A 121 -16.69 -27.32 2.46
C ASP A 121 -17.40 -27.58 1.13
N LEU A 122 -17.41 -26.59 0.22
CA LEU A 122 -17.94 -26.76 -1.13
C LEU A 122 -17.14 -27.81 -1.90
N ALA A 123 -15.81 -27.79 -1.79
CA ALA A 123 -14.96 -28.80 -2.39
C ALA A 123 -15.24 -30.20 -1.84
N CYS A 124 -15.28 -30.38 -0.51
CA CYS A 124 -15.59 -31.67 0.12
C CYS A 124 -16.98 -32.20 -0.31
N ARG A 125 -17.99 -31.33 -0.40
CA ARG A 125 -19.32 -31.69 -0.94
C ARG A 125 -19.24 -32.11 -2.40
N TRP A 126 -18.53 -31.37 -3.24
CA TRP A 126 -18.33 -31.72 -4.65
C TRP A 126 -17.66 -33.09 -4.81
N PHE A 127 -16.61 -33.38 -4.01
CA PHE A 127 -15.98 -34.70 -4.01
C PHE A 127 -16.95 -35.81 -3.60
N ALA A 128 -17.72 -35.58 -2.54
CA ALA A 128 -18.74 -36.54 -2.10
C ALA A 128 -19.78 -36.79 -3.19
N GLU A 129 -20.24 -35.75 -3.88
CA GLU A 129 -21.22 -35.86 -4.96
C GLU A 129 -20.67 -36.64 -6.17
N LYS A 130 -19.42 -36.39 -6.56
CA LYS A 130 -18.81 -36.95 -7.77
C LYS A 130 -18.20 -38.34 -7.58
N PHE A 131 -17.71 -38.68 -6.39
CA PHE A 131 -16.96 -39.92 -6.15
C PHE A 131 -17.66 -40.94 -5.23
N LEU A 132 -18.63 -40.53 -4.39
CA LEU A 132 -19.37 -41.46 -3.53
C LEU A 132 -20.73 -41.83 -4.15
N VAL A 133 -20.99 -43.12 -4.30
CA VAL A 133 -22.32 -43.64 -4.63
C VAL A 133 -23.08 -43.86 -3.33
N ARG A 134 -24.24 -43.20 -3.18
CA ARG A 134 -25.08 -43.26 -1.97
C ARG A 134 -26.40 -43.99 -2.24
N GLY A 135 -27.02 -44.51 -1.18
CA GLY A 135 -28.40 -45.06 -1.24
C GLY A 135 -28.50 -46.57 -1.46
N LEU A 136 -27.45 -47.32 -1.12
CA LEU A 136 -27.41 -48.78 -1.24
C LEU A 136 -27.46 -49.42 0.15
N ALA A 137 -28.15 -50.56 0.28
CA ALA A 137 -28.34 -51.24 1.56
C ALA A 137 -27.03 -51.68 2.26
N GLU A 138 -25.95 -51.82 1.48
CA GLU A 138 -24.63 -52.29 1.94
C GLU A 138 -23.70 -51.15 2.41
N GLY A 139 -24.09 -49.89 2.26
CA GLY A 139 -23.28 -48.70 2.56
C GLY A 139 -22.79 -47.96 1.31
N ASP A 140 -22.07 -46.85 1.52
CA ASP A 140 -21.54 -46.01 0.43
C ASP A 140 -20.43 -46.76 -0.34
N TRP A 141 -20.38 -46.54 -1.66
CA TRP A 141 -19.36 -47.14 -2.52
C TRP A 141 -18.34 -46.13 -3.00
N LEU A 142 -17.08 -46.56 -3.00
CA LEU A 142 -15.94 -45.85 -3.56
C LEU A 142 -15.25 -46.75 -4.59
N THR A 143 -14.98 -46.22 -5.78
CA THR A 143 -14.31 -46.99 -6.85
C THR A 143 -12.82 -46.70 -6.86
N VAL A 144 -12.02 -47.75 -6.70
CA VAL A 144 -10.56 -47.64 -6.58
C VAL A 144 -9.86 -48.45 -7.65
N ALA A 145 -8.76 -47.94 -8.20
CA ALA A 145 -7.81 -48.75 -8.96
C ALA A 145 -6.39 -48.59 -8.46
N ARG A 146 -5.61 -49.66 -8.67
CA ARG A 146 -4.21 -49.76 -8.29
C ARG A 146 -3.34 -48.96 -9.27
N PHE A 147 -2.34 -48.23 -8.76
CA PHE A 147 -1.36 -47.55 -9.60
C PHE A 147 -0.63 -48.55 -10.50
N ALA A 148 -0.67 -48.35 -11.82
CA ALA A 148 0.07 -49.18 -12.78
C ALA A 148 1.59 -48.86 -12.81
N ASN A 149 2.03 -47.74 -12.23
CA ASN A 149 3.44 -47.33 -12.20
C ASN A 149 4.09 -47.60 -10.84
N SER A 150 5.23 -48.31 -10.85
CA SER A 150 5.97 -48.85 -9.71
C SER A 150 6.71 -47.83 -8.83
N THR A 151 6.51 -46.53 -9.05
CA THR A 151 7.29 -45.47 -8.39
C THR A 151 6.59 -44.77 -7.22
N SER A 152 5.27 -44.94 -7.02
CA SER A 152 4.55 -44.32 -5.89
C SER A 152 4.41 -45.28 -4.70
N LYS A 153 4.88 -44.85 -3.53
CA LYS A 153 4.75 -45.57 -2.25
C LYS A 153 3.29 -45.58 -1.80
N GLY A 154 2.51 -46.59 -2.17
CA GLY A 154 1.22 -46.89 -1.55
C GLY A 154 0.03 -46.00 -1.92
N GLY A 155 0.05 -45.30 -3.06
CA GLY A 155 -1.09 -44.53 -3.57
C GLY A 155 -2.12 -45.36 -4.36
N PHE A 156 -3.32 -44.82 -4.55
CA PHE A 156 -4.40 -45.40 -5.37
C PHE A 156 -5.19 -44.33 -6.14
N GLN A 157 -5.96 -44.73 -7.15
CA GLN A 157 -6.79 -43.82 -7.96
C GLN A 157 -8.26 -44.02 -7.65
N LEU A 158 -9.00 -42.92 -7.55
CA LEU A 158 -10.45 -42.89 -7.43
C LEU A 158 -11.10 -42.55 -8.76
N PHE A 159 -12.19 -43.23 -9.07
CA PHE A 159 -13.03 -42.92 -10.23
C PHE A 159 -14.40 -42.43 -9.80
N GLY A 160 -14.80 -41.30 -10.36
CA GLY A 160 -16.08 -40.64 -10.13
C GLY A 160 -16.74 -40.27 -11.45
N GLN A 161 -17.88 -39.57 -11.37
CA GLN A 161 -18.69 -39.20 -12.53
C GLN A 161 -17.94 -38.26 -13.51
N GLY A 162 -17.19 -38.83 -14.46
CA GLY A 162 -16.38 -38.09 -15.43
C GLY A 162 -15.04 -37.57 -14.89
N TRP A 163 -14.66 -37.97 -13.68
CA TRP A 163 -13.48 -37.47 -12.97
C TRP A 163 -12.63 -38.61 -12.40
N ARG A 164 -11.32 -38.37 -12.37
CA ARG A 164 -10.33 -39.22 -11.70
C ARG A 164 -9.59 -38.41 -10.64
N ALA A 165 -9.47 -38.94 -9.43
CA ALA A 165 -8.65 -38.36 -8.37
C ALA A 165 -7.51 -39.31 -7.99
N ASP A 166 -6.29 -38.79 -7.94
CA ASP A 166 -5.12 -39.55 -7.48
C ASP A 166 -4.94 -39.31 -5.96
N VAL A 167 -4.89 -40.38 -5.18
CA VAL A 167 -4.75 -40.34 -3.71
C VAL A 167 -3.43 -40.97 -3.29
N GLU A 168 -2.71 -40.31 -2.38
CA GLU A 168 -1.47 -40.82 -1.82
C GLU A 168 -1.47 -40.71 -0.30
N GLN A 169 -0.69 -41.57 0.36
CA GLN A 169 -0.49 -41.51 1.79
C GLN A 169 0.52 -40.39 2.13
N GLY A 170 0.09 -39.45 2.97
CA GLY A 170 0.93 -38.35 3.47
C GLY A 170 1.90 -38.78 4.57
N ALA A 171 2.79 -37.86 4.97
CA ALA A 171 3.82 -38.09 5.99
C ALA A 171 3.24 -38.54 7.36
N ASN A 172 2.03 -38.08 7.70
CA ASN A 172 1.32 -38.43 8.93
C ASN A 172 0.40 -39.67 8.78
N ARG A 173 0.64 -40.54 7.78
CA ARG A 173 -0.19 -41.73 7.44
C ARG A 173 -1.62 -41.46 6.97
N GLY A 174 -2.11 -40.22 6.99
CA GLY A 174 -3.41 -39.83 6.42
C GLY A 174 -3.42 -39.87 4.88
N LEU A 175 -4.57 -40.17 4.28
CA LEU A 175 -4.74 -40.22 2.82
C LEU A 175 -5.15 -38.85 2.29
N LEU A 176 -4.43 -38.34 1.28
CA LEU A 176 -4.64 -37.01 0.72
C LEU A 176 -4.87 -37.08 -0.78
N VAL A 177 -5.85 -36.31 -1.26
CA VAL A 177 -6.03 -36.09 -2.69
C VAL A 177 -4.85 -35.26 -3.21
N LYS A 178 -4.17 -35.76 -4.25
CA LYS A 178 -2.98 -35.14 -4.85
C LYS A 178 -3.29 -34.43 -6.15
N ARG A 179 -4.24 -34.96 -6.92
CA ARG A 179 -4.58 -34.44 -8.24
C ARG A 179 -5.98 -34.86 -8.65
N VAL A 180 -6.68 -33.98 -9.37
CA VAL A 180 -7.98 -34.28 -10.00
C VAL A 180 -7.92 -34.00 -11.50
N THR A 181 -8.39 -34.93 -12.33
CA THR A 181 -8.37 -34.81 -13.79
C THR A 181 -9.67 -35.32 -14.41
N ARG A 182 -10.04 -34.81 -15.59
CA ARG A 182 -11.18 -35.36 -16.33
C ARG A 182 -10.84 -36.74 -16.87
N GLN A 183 -11.77 -37.67 -16.74
CA GLN A 183 -11.61 -39.05 -17.19
C GLN A 183 -12.05 -39.19 -18.65
N VAL A 184 -11.14 -39.66 -19.51
CA VAL A 184 -11.37 -39.79 -20.97
C VAL A 184 -11.60 -41.24 -21.42
N ARG A 185 -11.18 -42.26 -20.63
CA ARG A 185 -11.34 -43.69 -20.97
C ARG A 185 -12.00 -44.49 -19.83
N ARG A 186 -12.81 -45.47 -20.22
CA ARG A 186 -13.53 -46.42 -19.33
C ARG A 186 -12.83 -47.78 -19.15
N ASP A 187 -11.67 -47.99 -19.77
CA ASP A 187 -11.01 -49.28 -19.81
C ASP A 187 -9.98 -49.44 -18.68
N GLY A 188 -10.25 -50.34 -17.73
CA GLY A 188 -9.30 -50.73 -16.68
C GLY A 188 -9.91 -51.63 -15.61
N ALA A 189 -9.11 -52.53 -15.04
CA ALA A 189 -9.47 -53.29 -13.85
C ALA A 189 -9.65 -52.35 -12.64
N TYR A 190 -10.78 -52.44 -11.95
CA TYR A 190 -11.09 -51.64 -10.77
C TYR A 190 -11.63 -52.51 -9.63
N SER A 191 -11.54 -51.99 -8.41
CA SER A 191 -12.05 -52.61 -7.19
C SER A 191 -13.06 -51.67 -6.53
N LEU A 192 -14.02 -52.25 -5.82
CA LEU A 192 -15.06 -51.53 -5.10
C LEU A 192 -14.78 -51.59 -3.60
N LEU A 193 -14.69 -50.43 -2.96
CA LEU A 193 -14.65 -50.32 -1.50
C LEU A 193 -16.03 -49.97 -1.00
N VAL A 194 -16.53 -50.78 -0.07
CA VAL A 194 -17.85 -50.63 0.54
C VAL A 194 -17.67 -50.25 2.00
N GLY A 195 -18.27 -49.15 2.43
CA GLY A 195 -18.17 -48.68 3.81
C GLY A 195 -18.48 -47.19 3.96
N GLN A 196 -18.44 -46.69 5.19
CA GLN A 196 -18.54 -45.25 5.46
C GLN A 196 -17.22 -44.58 5.07
N SER A 197 -17.20 -43.94 3.90
CA SER A 197 -16.07 -43.15 3.42
C SER A 197 -16.46 -41.68 3.32
N GLU A 198 -15.56 -40.79 3.73
CA GLU A 198 -15.83 -39.36 3.70
C GLU A 198 -14.62 -38.52 3.28
N PHE A 199 -14.91 -37.37 2.68
CA PHE A 199 -13.93 -36.36 2.36
C PHE A 199 -13.89 -35.34 3.49
N ARG A 200 -12.74 -35.18 4.13
CA ARG A 200 -12.53 -34.24 5.25
C ARG A 200 -11.65 -33.08 4.86
N ASP A 201 -11.85 -31.97 5.56
CA ASP A 201 -10.97 -30.83 5.51
C ASP A 201 -9.58 -31.22 6.06
N ALA A 202 -8.59 -31.21 5.19
CA ALA A 202 -7.18 -31.39 5.52
C ALA A 202 -6.36 -30.11 5.24
N SER A 203 -7.04 -28.96 5.20
CA SER A 203 -6.42 -27.64 5.15
C SER A 203 -5.51 -27.42 6.35
N VAL A 204 -4.61 -26.44 6.21
CA VAL A 204 -3.73 -26.03 7.30
C VAL A 204 -4.55 -25.59 8.52
N ALA A 205 -5.66 -24.89 8.32
CA ALA A 205 -6.54 -24.47 9.42
C ALA A 205 -7.07 -25.68 10.22
N ALA A 206 -7.52 -26.73 9.54
CA ALA A 206 -7.99 -27.95 10.19
C ALA A 206 -6.89 -28.66 10.98
N VAL A 207 -5.68 -28.75 10.41
CA VAL A 207 -4.52 -29.36 11.10
C VAL A 207 -4.13 -28.58 12.34
N LEU A 208 -4.12 -27.24 12.27
CA LEU A 208 -3.80 -26.37 13.41
C LEU A 208 -4.86 -26.44 14.53
N ASN A 209 -6.12 -26.65 14.17
CA ASN A 209 -7.20 -26.84 15.13
C ASN A 209 -7.27 -28.27 15.72
N SER A 210 -6.39 -29.18 15.30
CA SER A 210 -6.34 -30.52 15.87
C SER A 210 -5.87 -30.49 17.34
N ALA A 211 -6.41 -31.40 18.16
CA ALA A 211 -6.08 -31.49 19.58
C ALA A 211 -4.58 -31.67 19.85
N SER A 212 -3.88 -32.41 18.98
CA SER A 212 -2.43 -32.59 19.08
C SER A 212 -1.66 -31.31 18.86
N GLN A 213 -2.08 -30.50 17.89
CA GLN A 213 -1.41 -29.26 17.57
C GLN A 213 -1.72 -28.21 18.65
N GLN A 214 -2.96 -28.11 19.11
CA GLN A 214 -3.33 -27.24 20.23
C GLN A 214 -2.53 -27.56 21.49
N ALA A 215 -2.34 -28.84 21.82
CA ALA A 215 -1.49 -29.25 22.94
C ALA A 215 -0.02 -28.81 22.79
N LEU A 216 0.53 -28.81 21.57
CA LEU A 216 1.88 -28.29 21.30
C LEU A 216 1.97 -26.78 21.51
N LEU A 217 0.94 -26.02 21.11
CA LEU A 217 0.88 -24.58 21.38
C LEU A 217 0.78 -24.31 22.88
N ASP A 218 -0.12 -25.00 23.58
CA ASP A 218 -0.29 -24.83 25.03
C ASP A 218 0.98 -25.17 25.80
N ALA A 219 1.74 -26.19 25.36
CA ALA A 219 3.04 -26.51 25.94
C ALA A 219 4.06 -25.38 25.70
N ALA A 220 4.15 -24.87 24.47
CA ALA A 220 5.07 -23.78 24.13
C ALA A 220 4.75 -22.47 24.90
N LEU A 221 3.46 -22.17 25.09
CA LEU A 221 3.00 -21.01 25.85
C LEU A 221 3.35 -21.12 27.34
N ARG A 222 3.33 -22.33 27.91
CA ARG A 222 3.72 -22.59 29.32
C ARG A 222 5.23 -22.47 29.52
N ASP A 223 6.03 -22.98 28.60
CA ASP A 223 7.48 -23.08 28.77
C ASP A 223 8.21 -21.75 28.53
N ASN A 224 7.76 -20.91 27.58
CA ASN A 224 8.49 -19.70 27.17
C ASN A 224 7.79 -18.37 27.46
N ALA A 225 6.56 -18.40 28.01
CA ALA A 225 5.59 -17.30 28.00
C ALA A 225 5.26 -16.81 26.57
N SER A 226 4.02 -16.37 26.35
CA SER A 226 3.60 -15.92 25.01
C SER A 226 4.37 -14.68 24.59
N TYR A 227 4.97 -14.73 23.39
CA TYR A 227 5.60 -13.56 22.79
C TYR A 227 4.57 -12.49 22.48
N LEU A 228 3.38 -12.89 22.02
CA LEU A 228 2.30 -11.95 21.76
C LEU A 228 1.87 -11.26 23.06
N GLU A 229 1.71 -11.98 24.17
CA GLU A 229 1.37 -11.39 25.48
C GLU A 229 2.43 -10.40 25.96
N LEU A 230 3.71 -10.73 25.83
CA LEU A 230 4.80 -9.85 26.22
C LEU A 230 4.76 -8.51 25.48
N TRP A 231 4.43 -8.51 24.19
CA TRP A 231 4.24 -7.25 23.43
C TRP A 231 2.95 -6.52 23.77
N ASN A 232 1.92 -7.19 24.29
CA ASN A 232 0.76 -6.48 24.85
C ASN A 232 1.11 -5.76 26.13
N LEU A 233 1.88 -6.39 27.02
CA LEU A 233 2.38 -5.74 28.22
C LEU A 233 3.19 -4.48 27.86
N TYR A 234 4.03 -4.56 26.82
CA TYR A 234 4.72 -3.40 26.29
C TYR A 234 3.76 -2.29 25.83
N ASN A 235 2.75 -2.64 25.03
CA ASN A 235 1.75 -1.67 24.56
C ASN A 235 0.99 -0.99 25.71
N ASP A 236 0.65 -1.75 26.75
CA ASP A 236 -0.04 -1.24 27.94
C ASP A 236 0.86 -0.29 28.73
N LYS A 237 2.16 -0.61 28.84
CA LYS A 237 3.16 0.27 29.45
C LYS A 237 3.42 1.54 28.64
N GLU A 238 3.49 1.44 27.32
CA GLU A 238 3.60 2.60 26.43
C GLU A 238 2.40 3.54 26.60
N TRP A 239 1.19 2.98 26.70
CA TRP A 239 -0.03 3.74 26.99
C TRP A 239 0.00 4.39 28.37
N GLN A 240 0.41 3.66 29.42
CA GLN A 240 0.59 4.21 30.77
C GLN A 240 1.65 5.33 30.79
N GLY A 241 2.73 5.20 30.03
CA GLY A 241 3.76 6.22 29.87
C GLY A 241 3.21 7.51 29.26
N ALA A 242 2.47 7.39 28.14
CA ALA A 242 1.81 8.52 27.51
C ALA A 242 0.80 9.23 28.43
N LEU A 243 0.04 8.46 29.22
CA LEU A 243 -0.87 8.99 30.25
C LEU A 243 -0.10 9.77 31.33
N LYS A 244 0.98 9.19 31.87
CA LYS A 244 1.80 9.84 32.90
C LYS A 244 2.39 11.16 32.40
N VAL A 245 2.81 11.23 31.14
CA VAL A 245 3.28 12.47 30.51
C VAL A 245 2.15 13.50 30.43
N ALA A 246 0.94 13.11 30.01
CA ALA A 246 -0.23 14.00 29.96
C ALA A 246 -0.62 14.52 31.35
N GLU A 247 -0.65 13.64 32.37
CA GLU A 247 -0.92 14.00 33.77
C GLU A 247 0.13 14.95 34.35
N THR A 248 1.41 14.72 34.01
CA THR A 248 2.53 15.55 34.47
C THR A 248 2.49 16.94 33.84
N LEU A 249 2.17 17.05 32.54
CA LEU A 249 2.04 18.32 31.84
C LEU A 249 0.87 19.16 32.40
N ARG A 250 -0.23 18.48 32.76
CA ARG A 250 -1.53 19.07 33.12
C ARG A 250 -2.14 19.91 31.98
N SER A 251 -3.37 20.38 32.19
CA SER A 251 -4.10 21.22 31.24
C SER A 251 -3.91 22.71 31.54
N LEU A 252 -3.69 23.53 30.51
CA LEU A 252 -3.64 24.99 30.61
C LEU A 252 -5.01 25.59 30.30
N ARG A 253 -5.54 26.42 31.20
CA ARG A 253 -6.79 27.17 30.95
C ARG A 253 -6.51 28.46 30.20
N PHE A 254 -7.21 28.70 29.10
CA PHE A 254 -7.20 29.96 28.38
C PHE A 254 -8.56 30.66 28.48
N VAL A 255 -8.54 31.99 28.47
CA VAL A 255 -9.73 32.85 28.62
C VAL A 255 -10.09 33.60 27.33
N GLN A 256 -9.14 33.67 26.40
CA GLN A 256 -9.33 34.32 25.11
C GLN A 256 -8.64 33.50 24.01
N CYS A 257 -9.30 33.37 22.87
CA CYS A 257 -8.79 32.71 21.67
C CYS A 257 -9.08 33.61 20.46
N VAL A 258 -8.03 34.19 19.88
CA VAL A 258 -8.14 35.14 18.76
C VAL A 258 -7.50 34.53 17.51
N GLY A 259 -8.23 34.47 16.40
CA GLY A 259 -7.66 34.08 15.12
C GLY A 259 -6.76 35.19 14.56
N VAL A 260 -5.54 34.84 14.17
CA VAL A 260 -4.56 35.73 13.54
C VAL A 260 -4.14 35.11 12.21
N GLU A 261 -4.12 35.92 11.16
CA GLU A 261 -3.70 35.52 9.83
C GLU A 261 -2.18 35.78 9.71
N ASP A 262 -1.38 34.72 9.68
CA ASP A 262 0.07 34.81 9.49
C ASP A 262 0.40 34.34 8.06
N GLY A 263 0.43 35.29 7.13
CA GLY A 263 0.62 35.01 5.71
C GLY A 263 -0.56 34.27 5.07
N ARG A 264 -0.35 33.00 4.67
CA ARG A 264 -1.38 32.11 4.07
C ARG A 264 -1.92 31.07 5.06
N GLU A 265 -1.52 31.12 6.32
CA GLU A 265 -1.87 30.12 7.33
C GLU A 265 -2.72 30.70 8.45
N ASN A 266 -3.77 29.98 8.85
CA ASN A 266 -4.61 30.35 9.99
C ASN A 266 -3.93 29.93 11.29
N THR A 267 -3.72 30.86 12.22
CA THR A 267 -3.21 30.60 13.57
C THR A 267 -4.14 31.20 14.63
N TRP A 268 -4.05 30.72 15.87
CA TRP A 268 -4.88 31.19 16.98
C TRP A 268 -4.03 31.55 18.19
N HIS A 269 -4.17 32.78 18.68
CA HIS A 269 -3.50 33.25 19.89
C HIS A 269 -4.39 32.93 21.09
N LEU A 270 -3.87 32.11 22.00
CA LEU A 270 -4.53 31.69 23.24
C LEU A 270 -3.95 32.47 24.42
N THR A 271 -4.79 33.26 25.09
CA THR A 271 -4.40 34.02 26.29
C THR A 271 -4.67 33.17 27.53
N PRO A 272 -3.63 32.79 28.31
CA PRO A 272 -3.79 31.98 29.51
C PRO A 272 -4.55 32.75 30.60
N LYS A 273 -5.25 32.04 31.49
CA LYS A 273 -5.99 32.66 32.61
C LYS A 273 -5.08 33.37 33.62
N SER A 274 -3.89 32.83 33.85
CA SER A 274 -2.88 33.34 34.80
C SER A 274 -1.49 33.23 34.19
N GLN A 275 -0.64 34.24 34.43
CA GLN A 275 0.75 34.25 33.98
C GLN A 275 1.58 33.16 34.70
N ASP A 276 1.20 32.80 35.93
CA ASP A 276 1.90 31.77 36.71
C ASP A 276 1.60 30.37 36.16
N ASP A 277 0.33 30.09 35.82
CA ASP A 277 -0.07 28.84 35.17
C ASP A 277 0.62 28.67 33.80
N TYR A 278 0.81 29.78 33.07
CA TYR A 278 1.54 29.80 31.80
C TYR A 278 3.02 29.44 31.97
N ARG A 279 3.70 30.06 32.94
CA ARG A 279 5.11 29.76 33.24
C ARG A 279 5.28 28.30 33.67
N GLU A 280 4.41 27.80 34.55
CA GLU A 280 4.44 26.42 35.03
C GLU A 280 4.21 25.42 33.89
N PHE A 281 3.23 25.67 33.01
CA PHE A 281 2.96 24.82 31.84
C PHE A 281 4.15 24.82 30.86
N ARG A 282 4.74 25.98 30.58
CA ARG A 282 5.92 26.10 29.71
C ARG A 282 7.15 25.41 30.30
N GLU A 283 7.35 25.51 31.61
CA GLU A 283 8.45 24.85 32.32
C GLU A 283 8.27 23.32 32.30
N ARG A 284 7.05 22.82 32.57
CA ARG A 284 6.71 21.40 32.42
C ARG A 284 6.92 20.90 31.00
N TRP A 285 6.48 21.65 29.99
CA TRP A 285 6.68 21.31 28.57
C TRP A 285 8.17 21.13 28.25
N ARG A 286 9.02 22.04 28.76
CA ARG A 286 10.47 21.97 28.59
C ARG A 286 11.11 20.81 29.36
N ASN A 287 10.68 20.56 30.59
CA ASN A 287 11.19 19.48 31.43
C ASN A 287 10.80 18.09 30.91
N LEU A 288 9.66 17.98 30.24
CA LEU A 288 9.21 16.77 29.54
C LEU A 288 9.83 16.62 28.14
N GLU A 289 10.72 17.55 27.74
CA GLU A 289 11.42 17.56 26.45
C GLU A 289 10.47 17.46 25.22
N LEU A 290 9.25 18.02 25.34
CA LEU A 290 8.24 17.94 24.29
C LEU A 290 8.64 18.81 23.08
N THR A 291 8.61 18.20 21.90
CA THR A 291 8.97 18.86 20.63
C THR A 291 7.88 19.79 20.13
N THR A 292 8.20 20.74 19.26
CA THR A 292 7.22 21.63 18.60
C THR A 292 6.22 20.90 17.72
N SER A 293 6.54 19.68 17.26
CA SER A 293 5.64 18.80 16.51
C SER A 293 4.58 18.10 17.37
N THR A 294 4.69 18.17 18.70
CA THR A 294 3.77 17.52 19.64
C THR A 294 2.36 18.07 19.47
N GLN A 295 1.38 17.18 19.34
CA GLN A 295 -0.01 17.55 19.14
C GLN A 295 -0.72 17.81 20.47
N VAL A 296 -1.53 18.86 20.50
CA VAL A 296 -2.38 19.24 21.62
C VAL A 296 -3.82 19.42 21.15
N ASP A 297 -4.77 19.12 22.03
CA ASP A 297 -6.20 19.27 21.80
C ASP A 297 -6.73 20.50 22.57
N LEU A 298 -7.76 21.12 22.00
CA LEU A 298 -8.54 22.19 22.62
C LEU A 298 -9.93 21.66 23.00
N SER A 299 -10.36 21.87 24.24
CA SER A 299 -11.70 21.51 24.71
C SER A 299 -12.31 22.58 25.61
N ASN A 300 -13.62 22.54 25.75
CA ASN A 300 -14.35 23.44 26.64
C ASN A 300 -14.32 22.94 28.09
N GLU A 301 -14.29 21.62 28.24
CA GLU A 301 -14.23 20.93 29.52
C GLU A 301 -12.79 20.53 29.84
N ARG A 302 -12.46 20.48 31.12
CA ARG A 302 -11.14 19.99 31.54
C ARG A 302 -11.02 18.51 31.16
N PRO A 303 -9.90 18.06 30.59
CA PRO A 303 -9.71 16.63 30.31
C PRO A 303 -9.77 15.83 31.60
N ASP A 304 -10.56 14.75 31.58
CA ASP A 304 -10.58 13.74 32.64
C ASP A 304 -9.85 12.48 32.15
N TRP A 305 -8.56 12.43 32.44
CA TRP A 305 -7.73 11.26 32.13
C TRP A 305 -8.06 10.05 33.01
N ALA A 306 -8.80 10.23 34.13
CA ALA A 306 -9.22 9.16 35.03
C ALA A 306 -10.47 8.41 34.54
N GLU A 307 -11.40 9.09 33.85
CA GLU A 307 -12.58 8.45 33.24
C GLU A 307 -12.23 7.71 31.92
N GLU A 308 -11.15 8.14 31.24
CA GLU A 308 -10.60 7.42 30.07
C GLU A 308 -10.02 6.03 30.41
N LEU A 309 -9.79 5.72 31.70
CA LEU A 309 -9.30 4.40 32.17
C LEU A 309 -10.37 3.30 32.18
N ALA A 310 -11.67 3.61 32.09
CA ALA A 310 -12.72 2.66 32.45
C ALA A 310 -13.67 2.25 31.31
N THR A 311 -13.69 2.95 30.17
CA THR A 311 -14.68 2.68 29.10
C THR A 311 -14.01 2.38 27.76
N ASP A 312 -14.16 1.12 27.34
CA ASP A 312 -13.92 0.66 25.96
C ASP A 312 -14.90 1.34 24.97
N GLU A 313 -15.98 1.94 25.49
CA GLU A 313 -16.99 2.63 24.71
C GLU A 313 -16.61 4.09 24.43
N ALA A 314 -16.61 4.41 23.14
CA ALA A 314 -16.38 5.74 22.62
C ALA A 314 -17.41 6.72 23.19
N LYS A 315 -16.98 7.62 24.09
CA LYS A 315 -17.58 8.96 24.13
C LYS A 315 -17.49 9.50 22.70
N THR A 316 -18.66 9.69 22.10
CA THR A 316 -18.89 10.18 20.74
C THR A 316 -17.94 11.34 20.49
N ALA A 317 -17.11 11.22 19.46
CA ALA A 317 -16.04 12.17 19.17
C ALA A 317 -16.60 13.58 18.98
N VAL A 318 -16.65 14.37 20.07
CA VAL A 318 -16.72 15.82 19.96
C VAL A 318 -15.47 16.21 19.18
N SER A 319 -15.67 16.77 18.00
CA SER A 319 -14.58 17.17 17.11
C SER A 319 -13.79 18.31 17.75
N THR A 320 -12.82 17.97 18.60
CA THR A 320 -11.91 18.92 19.23
C THR A 320 -10.88 19.43 18.21
N PRO A 321 -10.60 20.74 18.16
CA PRO A 321 -9.51 21.29 17.37
C PRO A 321 -8.18 20.71 17.89
N ARG A 322 -7.39 20.16 16.97
CA ARG A 322 -6.07 19.58 17.25
C ARG A 322 -4.99 20.30 16.47
N GLY A 323 -3.84 20.53 17.08
CA GLY A 323 -2.74 21.24 16.44
C GLY A 323 -1.44 21.21 17.22
N THR A 324 -0.48 21.99 16.76
CA THR A 324 0.81 22.25 17.43
C THR A 324 0.79 23.60 18.13
N ILE A 325 1.69 23.81 19.09
CA ILE A 325 1.81 25.10 19.80
C ILE A 325 3.20 25.71 19.69
N ARG A 326 3.24 27.05 19.73
CA ARG A 326 4.44 27.87 19.91
C ARG A 326 4.24 28.81 21.10
N PHE A 327 5.25 28.92 21.95
CA PHE A 327 5.23 29.81 23.12
C PHE A 327 5.70 31.23 22.74
N GLU A 328 4.94 32.25 23.09
CA GLU A 328 5.33 33.67 22.98
C GLU A 328 5.46 34.33 24.36
N GLN A 329 5.69 35.65 24.43
CA GLN A 329 5.91 36.33 25.72
C GLN A 329 4.69 36.25 26.63
N ASP A 330 3.48 36.47 26.10
CA ASP A 330 2.24 36.56 26.88
C ASP A 330 1.10 35.63 26.39
N CYS A 331 1.33 34.82 25.36
CA CYS A 331 0.32 33.92 24.81
C CYS A 331 0.91 32.62 24.25
N VAL A 332 0.02 31.66 23.99
CA VAL A 332 0.33 30.43 23.24
C VAL A 332 -0.26 30.55 21.85
N VAL A 333 0.57 30.42 20.81
CA VAL A 333 0.09 30.36 19.42
C VAL A 333 -0.22 28.92 19.07
N PHE A 334 -1.48 28.64 18.78
CA PHE A 334 -1.98 27.34 18.33
C PHE A 334 -2.12 27.33 16.81
N LYS A 335 -1.52 26.33 16.17
CA LYS A 335 -1.63 26.07 14.73
C LYS A 335 -2.33 24.73 14.53
N PRO A 336 -3.55 24.68 13.96
CA PRO A 336 -4.28 23.44 13.76
C PRO A 336 -3.57 22.54 12.77
N ALA A 337 -3.76 21.24 12.94
CA ALA A 337 -3.32 20.25 11.98
C ALA A 337 -4.06 20.46 10.64
N SER A 338 -3.31 20.52 9.55
CA SER A 338 -3.79 20.81 8.19
C SER A 338 -4.93 19.92 7.70
N ASN A 339 -5.07 18.73 8.28
CA ASN A 339 -6.05 17.72 7.90
C ASN A 339 -7.49 18.02 8.39
N ARG A 340 -7.70 19.06 9.21
CA ARG A 340 -9.00 19.41 9.79
C ARG A 340 -9.35 20.90 9.59
N ARG A 341 -9.30 21.39 8.35
CA ARG A 341 -9.60 22.81 8.02
C ARG A 341 -10.98 23.27 8.49
N ASP A 342 -11.94 22.35 8.62
CA ASP A 342 -13.32 22.65 9.04
C ASP A 342 -13.49 22.74 10.57
N VAL A 343 -12.48 22.31 11.35
CA VAL A 343 -12.53 22.25 12.82
C VAL A 343 -11.73 23.40 13.42
N ARG A 344 -12.34 24.59 13.42
CA ARG A 344 -11.78 25.78 14.10
C ARG A 344 -12.17 25.83 15.58
N PRO A 345 -11.34 26.41 16.47
CA PRO A 345 -11.78 26.84 17.79
C PRO A 345 -12.99 27.78 17.64
N LYS A 346 -14.16 27.35 18.15
CA LYS A 346 -15.42 28.11 18.04
C LYS A 346 -15.70 29.02 19.23
N GLN A 347 -14.93 28.89 20.31
CA GLN A 347 -15.23 29.47 21.61
C GLN A 347 -14.04 30.25 22.16
N ALA A 348 -14.33 31.29 22.94
CA ALA A 348 -13.32 32.25 23.41
C ALA A 348 -12.50 31.71 24.60
N GLU A 349 -13.06 30.84 25.44
CA GLU A 349 -12.36 30.22 26.59
C GLU A 349 -12.39 28.69 26.51
N GLY A 350 -11.44 28.05 27.21
CA GLY A 350 -11.33 26.60 27.25
C GLY A 350 -10.03 26.08 27.88
N TRP A 351 -9.68 24.85 27.53
CA TRP A 351 -8.52 24.12 28.03
C TRP A 351 -7.65 23.61 26.88
N LEU A 352 -6.35 23.71 27.06
CA LEU A 352 -5.30 23.18 26.19
C LEU A 352 -4.59 22.04 26.91
N TYR A 353 -4.44 20.89 26.27
CA TYR A 353 -3.80 19.71 26.86
C TYR A 353 -3.19 18.78 25.81
N LEU A 354 -2.33 17.86 26.25
CA LEU A 354 -1.66 16.90 25.39
C LEU A 354 -2.67 15.98 24.68
N SER A 355 -2.53 15.81 23.37
CA SER A 355 -3.43 14.92 22.62
C SER A 355 -3.01 13.46 22.73
N LEU A 356 -3.88 12.61 23.31
CA LEU A 356 -3.68 11.17 23.41
C LEU A 356 -4.34 10.37 22.28
N ALA A 357 -5.09 11.02 21.40
CA ALA A 357 -5.83 10.34 20.35
C ALA A 357 -4.95 9.66 19.30
N GLY A 358 -3.72 10.14 19.09
CA GLY A 358 -2.70 9.47 18.26
C GLY A 358 -2.37 8.10 18.85
N HIS A 359 -1.90 8.08 20.10
CA HIS A 359 -1.62 6.85 20.86
C HIS A 359 -2.85 5.92 20.92
N ARG A 360 -4.05 6.46 21.13
CA ARG A 360 -5.31 5.68 21.15
C ARG A 360 -5.60 5.02 19.81
N THR A 361 -5.38 5.73 18.71
CA THR A 361 -5.61 5.19 17.35
C THR A 361 -4.60 4.08 17.05
N VAL A 362 -3.33 4.28 17.39
CA VAL A 362 -2.26 3.28 17.26
C VAL A 362 -2.59 2.04 18.09
N GLY A 363 -2.93 2.21 19.37
CA GLY A 363 -3.32 1.13 20.28
C GLY A 363 -4.53 0.34 19.79
N LYS A 364 -5.59 1.01 19.33
CA LYS A 364 -6.77 0.35 18.73
C LYS A 364 -6.41 -0.49 17.50
N ARG A 365 -5.55 0.01 16.62
CA ARG A 365 -5.08 -0.72 15.43
C ARG A 365 -4.25 -1.94 15.80
N ARG A 366 -3.33 -1.82 16.75
CA ARG A 366 -2.52 -2.93 17.27
C ARG A 366 -3.40 -4.01 17.90
N LEU A 367 -4.38 -3.63 18.72
CA LEU A 367 -5.32 -4.56 19.34
C LEU A 367 -6.19 -5.29 18.30
N ALA A 368 -6.69 -4.57 17.29
CA ALA A 368 -7.45 -5.17 16.19
C ALA A 368 -6.58 -6.18 15.40
N ALA A 369 -5.32 -5.82 15.12
CA ALA A 369 -4.36 -6.71 14.47
C ALA A 369 -4.12 -7.98 15.30
N LYS A 370 -3.89 -7.85 16.61
CA LYS A 370 -3.76 -9.00 17.52
C LYS A 370 -5.00 -9.89 17.48
N ARG A 371 -6.21 -9.34 17.67
CA ARG A 371 -7.46 -10.12 17.62
C ARG A 371 -7.60 -10.89 16.30
N SER A 372 -7.19 -10.27 15.20
CA SER A 372 -7.17 -10.93 13.89
C SER A 372 -6.16 -12.07 13.82
N ILE A 373 -4.95 -11.90 14.35
CA ILE A 373 -3.92 -12.95 14.41
C ILE A 373 -4.39 -14.11 15.31
N ASP A 374 -4.93 -13.79 16.49
CA ASP A 374 -5.37 -14.78 17.48
C ASP A 374 -6.54 -15.64 16.98
N SER A 375 -7.45 -15.04 16.21
CA SER A 375 -8.58 -15.76 15.60
C SER A 375 -8.17 -16.71 14.48
N GLY A 376 -6.97 -16.52 13.89
CA GLY A 376 -6.53 -17.29 12.73
C GLY A 376 -7.39 -17.10 11.48
N LYS A 377 -8.24 -16.07 11.43
CA LYS A 377 -9.25 -15.85 10.36
C LYS A 377 -8.66 -15.75 8.95
N ARG A 378 -7.48 -15.13 8.81
CA ARG A 378 -6.83 -14.89 7.50
C ARG A 378 -5.70 -15.86 7.23
N LEU A 379 -4.52 -15.62 7.80
CA LEU A 379 -3.36 -16.52 7.72
C LEU A 379 -3.28 -17.36 9.02
N PRO A 380 -3.81 -18.60 9.05
CA PRO A 380 -3.98 -19.35 10.31
C PRO A 380 -2.66 -19.71 10.98
N GLN A 381 -1.61 -19.86 10.18
CA GLN A 381 -0.25 -20.22 10.63
C GLN A 381 0.45 -19.08 11.38
N LEU A 382 -0.01 -17.83 11.23
CA LEU A 382 0.73 -16.66 11.69
C LEU A 382 0.93 -16.65 13.21
N LYS A 383 -0.13 -16.89 13.99
CA LYS A 383 -0.04 -16.96 15.46
C LYS A 383 1.03 -17.96 15.91
N TRP A 384 0.99 -19.16 15.33
CA TRP A 384 1.87 -20.27 15.65
C TRP A 384 3.34 -19.96 15.32
N LEU A 385 3.57 -19.36 14.16
CA LEU A 385 4.90 -18.91 13.74
C LEU A 385 5.47 -17.86 14.69
N LEU A 386 4.66 -16.88 15.11
CA LEU A 386 5.06 -15.84 16.06
C LEU A 386 5.40 -16.41 17.44
N GLU A 387 4.63 -17.40 17.90
CA GLU A 387 4.94 -18.12 19.14
C GLU A 387 6.14 -19.07 19.00
N GLY A 388 6.49 -19.47 17.78
CA GLY A 388 7.63 -20.35 17.50
C GLY A 388 7.29 -21.83 17.50
N VAL A 389 6.02 -22.15 17.31
CA VAL A 389 5.54 -23.52 17.18
C VAL A 389 5.61 -23.93 15.70
N PRO A 390 6.08 -25.15 15.39
CA PRO A 390 6.09 -25.62 14.01
C PRO A 390 4.69 -25.66 13.41
N VAL A 391 4.58 -25.23 12.15
CA VAL A 391 3.33 -25.17 11.39
C VAL A 391 3.35 -26.12 10.19
N PRO A 392 2.20 -26.68 9.79
CA PRO A 392 2.10 -27.43 8.55
C PRO A 392 2.14 -26.46 7.35
N ALA A 393 2.86 -26.83 6.29
CA ALA A 393 2.94 -26.05 5.06
C ALA A 393 1.75 -26.34 4.12
N ALA A 394 1.08 -25.28 3.67
CA ALA A 394 0.05 -25.39 2.64
C ALA A 394 0.65 -25.85 1.31
N ARG A 395 0.05 -26.85 0.64
CA ARG A 395 0.46 -27.23 -0.72
C ARG A 395 -0.08 -26.21 -1.71
N ARG A 396 0.77 -25.76 -2.63
CA ARG A 396 0.39 -24.85 -3.73
C ARG A 396 1.17 -25.18 -4.99
N ARG A 397 0.68 -24.72 -6.14
CA ARG A 397 1.43 -24.80 -7.40
C ARG A 397 2.61 -23.83 -7.33
N PRO A 398 3.84 -24.28 -7.65
CA PRO A 398 4.97 -23.37 -7.66
C PRO A 398 4.83 -22.36 -8.79
N ILE A 399 5.03 -21.10 -8.46
CA ILE A 399 5.07 -19.97 -9.38
C ILE A 399 6.54 -19.77 -9.78
N ASN A 400 6.80 -19.86 -11.08
CA ASN A 400 8.11 -19.46 -11.61
C ASN A 400 8.30 -17.96 -11.42
N GLY A 401 9.42 -17.57 -10.80
CA GLY A 401 9.63 -16.18 -10.42
C GLY A 401 10.01 -15.25 -11.58
N LEU A 402 10.71 -15.75 -12.59
CA LEU A 402 11.25 -14.91 -13.66
C LEU A 402 10.47 -15.03 -14.96
N THR A 403 9.77 -13.95 -15.28
CA THR A 403 9.21 -13.64 -16.60
C THR A 403 10.00 -12.51 -17.25
N PRO A 404 9.90 -12.31 -18.58
CA PRO A 404 10.52 -11.15 -19.24
C PRO A 404 10.14 -9.82 -18.58
N TYR A 405 8.88 -9.70 -18.17
CA TYR A 405 8.37 -8.49 -17.52
C TYR A 405 8.96 -8.25 -16.12
N ALA A 406 9.14 -9.30 -15.32
CA ALA A 406 9.83 -9.20 -14.03
C ALA A 406 11.33 -8.90 -14.21
N GLN A 407 11.96 -9.40 -15.29
CA GLN A 407 13.40 -9.23 -15.55
C GLN A 407 13.80 -7.77 -15.83
N GLU A 408 12.93 -6.99 -16.47
CA GLU A 408 13.15 -5.58 -16.79
C GLU A 408 13.42 -4.69 -15.56
N THR A 409 13.00 -5.12 -14.36
CA THR A 409 13.24 -4.37 -13.12
C THR A 409 14.69 -4.42 -12.63
N PHE A 410 15.47 -5.39 -13.10
CA PHE A 410 16.87 -5.56 -12.75
C PHE A 410 17.76 -4.78 -13.72
N LYS A 411 18.88 -4.23 -13.21
CA LYS A 411 19.84 -3.48 -14.04
C LYS A 411 20.33 -4.35 -15.21
N GLY A 412 20.12 -3.88 -16.44
CA GLY A 412 20.49 -4.60 -17.67
C GLY A 412 19.73 -5.92 -17.88
N GLY A 413 18.59 -6.12 -17.21
CA GLY A 413 17.77 -7.33 -17.30
C GLY A 413 18.40 -8.58 -16.67
N LYS A 414 19.44 -8.44 -15.85
CA LYS A 414 20.25 -9.55 -15.33
C LYS A 414 20.24 -9.60 -13.79
N PRO A 415 19.30 -10.35 -13.17
CA PRO A 415 19.31 -10.59 -11.74
C PRO A 415 20.41 -11.58 -11.32
N THR A 416 20.94 -11.41 -10.10
CA THR A 416 21.86 -12.36 -9.47
C THR A 416 21.14 -13.63 -9.04
N GLU A 417 21.86 -14.74 -8.86
CA GLU A 417 21.26 -16.01 -8.46
C GLU A 417 20.51 -15.92 -7.11
N ASN A 418 21.02 -15.17 -6.14
CA ASN A 418 20.29 -14.97 -4.88
C ASN A 418 19.09 -14.03 -5.01
N GLN A 419 19.11 -13.05 -5.94
CA GLN A 419 17.89 -12.29 -6.28
C GLN A 419 16.82 -13.20 -6.89
N LYS A 420 17.19 -14.14 -7.78
CA LYS A 420 16.27 -15.15 -8.35
C LYS A 420 15.71 -16.07 -7.26
N LYS A 421 16.56 -16.56 -6.36
CA LYS A 421 16.15 -17.39 -5.21
C LYS A 421 15.22 -16.63 -4.26
N ALA A 422 15.51 -15.36 -3.98
CA ALA A 422 14.68 -14.51 -3.12
C ALA A 422 13.29 -14.32 -3.72
N LEU A 423 13.21 -14.03 -5.03
CA LEU A 423 11.94 -13.92 -5.76
C LEU A 423 11.16 -15.24 -5.73
N TYR A 424 11.83 -16.38 -5.96
CA TYR A 424 11.20 -17.70 -5.88
C TYR A 424 10.69 -18.00 -4.46
N ALA A 425 11.47 -17.71 -3.42
CA ALA A 425 11.08 -17.93 -2.03
C ALA A 425 9.89 -17.04 -1.62
N ALA A 426 9.91 -15.76 -2.01
CA ALA A 426 8.82 -14.83 -1.72
C ALA A 426 7.50 -15.23 -2.41
N LEU A 427 7.55 -15.72 -3.65
CA LEU A 427 6.37 -16.17 -4.38
C LEU A 427 5.84 -17.52 -3.85
N ASN A 428 6.73 -18.43 -3.46
CA ASN A 428 6.36 -19.82 -3.15
C ASN A 428 6.33 -20.17 -1.66
N THR A 429 6.53 -19.18 -0.78
CA THR A 429 6.37 -19.42 0.64
C THR A 429 4.93 -19.84 0.96
N PRO A 430 4.72 -20.88 1.78
CA PRO A 430 3.38 -21.27 2.23
C PRO A 430 2.80 -20.29 3.26
N ASP A 431 3.63 -19.41 3.83
CA ASP A 431 3.31 -18.56 4.97
C ASP A 431 4.07 -17.21 4.92
N LEU A 432 5.33 -17.22 5.33
CA LEU A 432 6.18 -16.05 5.52
C LEU A 432 7.55 -16.29 4.87
N ALA A 433 8.04 -15.30 4.14
CA ALA A 433 9.40 -15.27 3.60
C ALA A 433 10.17 -14.08 4.17
N ILE A 434 11.47 -14.26 4.35
CA ILE A 434 12.41 -13.21 4.76
C ILE A 434 13.46 -13.03 3.67
N ILE A 435 13.57 -11.81 3.19
CA ILE A 435 14.65 -11.37 2.30
C ILE A 435 15.57 -10.46 3.10
N ILE A 436 16.78 -10.93 3.34
CA ILE A 436 17.83 -10.15 3.98
C ILE A 436 18.60 -9.44 2.89
N GLY A 437 18.61 -8.11 2.92
CA GLY A 437 19.32 -7.33 1.92
C GLY A 437 20.33 -6.39 2.56
N PRO A 438 21.62 -6.78 2.61
CA PRO A 438 22.73 -5.90 2.91
C PRO A 438 22.71 -4.60 2.07
N PRO A 439 23.44 -3.54 2.50
CA PRO A 439 23.50 -2.28 1.78
C PRO A 439 23.83 -2.45 0.29
N GLY A 440 23.04 -1.84 -0.59
CA GLY A 440 23.31 -1.83 -2.03
C GLY A 440 22.99 -3.12 -2.80
N THR A 441 22.35 -4.12 -2.18
CA THR A 441 22.06 -5.43 -2.82
C THR A 441 20.84 -5.48 -3.74
N GLY A 442 20.12 -4.37 -3.89
CA GLY A 442 18.97 -4.27 -4.78
C GLY A 442 17.66 -4.80 -4.19
N LYS A 443 17.46 -4.71 -2.86
CA LYS A 443 16.19 -5.04 -2.16
C LYS A 443 14.95 -4.53 -2.92
N THR A 444 14.94 -3.25 -3.26
CA THR A 444 13.81 -2.62 -3.95
C THR A 444 13.62 -3.12 -5.39
N GLN A 445 14.67 -3.61 -6.06
CA GLN A 445 14.52 -4.28 -7.37
C GLN A 445 13.82 -5.62 -7.23
N VAL A 446 14.15 -6.40 -6.19
CA VAL A 446 13.45 -7.66 -5.89
C VAL A 446 11.99 -7.41 -5.53
N ILE A 447 11.70 -6.37 -4.76
CA ILE A 447 10.32 -5.96 -4.42
C ILE A 447 9.55 -5.58 -5.71
N ALA A 448 10.14 -4.78 -6.60
CA ALA A 448 9.52 -4.42 -7.89
C ALA A 448 9.28 -5.65 -8.78
N ALA A 449 10.25 -6.55 -8.89
CA ALA A 449 10.10 -7.82 -9.62
C ALA A 449 8.98 -8.69 -9.05
N LEU A 450 8.86 -8.74 -7.72
CA LEU A 450 7.80 -9.46 -7.03
C LEU A 450 6.42 -8.88 -7.34
N GLN A 451 6.25 -7.56 -7.29
CA GLN A 451 4.99 -6.90 -7.64
C GLN A 451 4.57 -7.23 -9.09
N ARG A 452 5.49 -7.08 -10.05
CA ARG A 452 5.22 -7.42 -11.46
C ARG A 452 4.82 -8.89 -11.64
N ARG A 453 5.49 -9.79 -10.93
CA ARG A 453 5.18 -11.22 -11.04
C ARG A 453 3.85 -11.61 -10.39
N LEU A 454 3.51 -10.98 -9.27
CA LEU A 454 2.20 -11.11 -8.64
C LEU A 454 1.10 -10.58 -9.57
N ALA A 455 1.35 -9.46 -10.25
CA ALA A 455 0.42 -8.88 -11.21
C ALA A 455 0.11 -9.82 -12.38
N GLU A 456 1.12 -10.54 -12.88
CA GLU A 456 0.92 -11.55 -13.92
C GLU A 456 0.13 -12.77 -13.42
N GLU A 457 0.24 -13.13 -12.14
CA GLU A 457 -0.58 -14.20 -11.55
C GLU A 457 -2.06 -13.78 -11.44
N ALA A 458 -2.31 -12.52 -11.11
CA ALA A 458 -3.65 -12.00 -10.84
C ALA A 458 -4.45 -11.63 -12.10
N GLN A 459 -3.89 -11.72 -13.32
CA GLN A 459 -4.55 -11.29 -14.56
C GLN A 459 -5.93 -11.93 -14.80
N ASP A 460 -6.15 -13.15 -14.30
CA ASP A 460 -7.42 -13.88 -14.46
C ASP A 460 -8.46 -13.54 -13.35
N GLN A 461 -8.14 -12.62 -12.43
CA GLN A 461 -8.98 -12.22 -11.28
C GLN A 461 -9.18 -10.69 -11.22
N ASN A 462 -9.99 -10.21 -10.28
CA ASN A 462 -10.13 -8.77 -10.04
C ASN A 462 -8.78 -8.21 -9.53
N ILE A 463 -8.08 -7.44 -10.38
CA ILE A 463 -6.65 -7.08 -10.21
C ILE A 463 -6.45 -6.02 -9.12
N ALA A 464 -7.47 -5.21 -8.82
CA ALA A 464 -7.34 -4.04 -7.97
C ALA A 464 -6.97 -4.39 -6.50
N ALA A 465 -5.99 -3.67 -5.96
CA ALA A 465 -5.60 -3.69 -4.54
C ALA A 465 -5.33 -5.08 -3.92
N GLN A 466 -4.67 -6.00 -4.64
CA GLN A 466 -4.30 -7.33 -4.12
C GLN A 466 -2.98 -7.34 -3.31
N VAL A 467 -2.09 -6.37 -3.54
CA VAL A 467 -0.76 -6.33 -2.90
C VAL A 467 -0.62 -5.09 -2.03
N LEU A 468 -0.32 -5.29 -0.75
CA LEU A 468 0.06 -4.21 0.16
C LEU A 468 1.57 -4.15 0.29
N ILE A 469 2.12 -2.96 0.07
CA ILE A 469 3.49 -2.62 0.43
C ILE A 469 3.45 -1.75 1.68
N SER A 470 4.18 -2.15 2.70
CA SER A 470 4.27 -1.41 3.93
C SER A 470 5.70 -1.17 4.37
N SER A 471 5.91 -0.10 5.13
CA SER A 471 7.17 0.16 5.82
C SER A 471 6.92 0.99 7.06
N PHE A 472 7.93 1.09 7.93
CA PHE A 472 7.89 1.97 9.08
C PHE A 472 8.00 3.45 8.69
N GLN A 473 8.77 3.78 7.64
CA GLN A 473 9.01 5.16 7.20
C GLN A 473 8.23 5.51 5.93
N HIS A 474 7.79 6.75 5.81
CA HIS A 474 7.14 7.27 4.60
C HIS A 474 8.04 7.15 3.37
N ASP A 475 9.26 7.68 3.46
CA ASP A 475 10.24 7.66 2.36
C ASP A 475 10.49 6.24 1.82
N ALA A 476 10.48 5.22 2.69
CA ALA A 476 10.68 3.83 2.28
C ALA A 476 9.49 3.26 1.49
N VAL A 477 8.26 3.67 1.86
CA VAL A 477 7.05 3.32 1.10
C VAL A 477 7.12 3.98 -0.29
N ASP A 478 7.44 5.27 -0.35
CA ASP A 478 7.48 6.02 -1.61
C ASP A 478 8.54 5.44 -2.55
N ASN A 479 9.74 5.16 -2.03
CA ASN A 479 10.82 4.48 -2.78
C ASN A 479 10.44 3.10 -3.35
N ALA A 480 9.57 2.36 -2.65
CA ALA A 480 9.10 1.05 -3.08
C ALA A 480 7.98 1.16 -4.14
N LEU A 481 7.14 2.20 -4.06
CA LEU A 481 6.06 2.48 -5.01
C LEU A 481 6.54 3.15 -6.30
N GLU A 482 7.54 4.03 -6.25
CA GLU A 482 8.11 4.67 -7.46
C GLU A 482 8.62 3.65 -8.48
N ARG A 483 9.07 2.49 -8.00
CA ARG A 483 9.56 1.39 -8.83
C ARG A 483 8.48 0.37 -9.18
N SER A 484 7.26 0.57 -8.70
CA SER A 484 6.11 -0.32 -8.88
C SER A 484 5.40 -0.13 -10.21
N ASP A 485 6.13 0.16 -11.28
CA ASP A 485 5.61 0.37 -12.63
C ASP A 485 5.00 -0.93 -13.19
N VAL A 486 3.83 -1.30 -12.66
CA VAL A 486 3.05 -2.51 -12.86
C VAL A 486 2.00 -2.18 -13.91
N TYR A 487 2.09 -2.84 -15.06
CA TYR A 487 1.32 -2.52 -16.28
C TYR A 487 1.41 -1.05 -16.73
N GLY A 488 2.49 -0.35 -16.38
CA GLY A 488 2.65 1.07 -16.69
C GLY A 488 1.97 2.01 -15.69
N LEU A 489 1.36 1.51 -14.61
CA LEU A 489 0.67 2.30 -13.60
C LEU A 489 1.52 2.47 -12.33
N PRO A 490 1.44 3.64 -11.65
CA PRO A 490 2.09 3.82 -10.37
C PRO A 490 1.28 3.13 -9.25
N GLY A 491 1.94 2.82 -8.14
CA GLY A 491 1.28 2.29 -6.95
C GLY A 491 0.43 3.37 -6.24
N ALA A 492 -0.75 3.00 -5.74
CA ALA A 492 -1.62 3.90 -4.98
C ALA A 492 -1.05 4.19 -3.58
N ARG A 493 -0.97 5.46 -3.19
CA ARG A 493 -0.37 5.88 -1.90
C ARG A 493 -1.42 6.22 -0.85
N VAL A 494 -1.41 5.49 0.28
CA VAL A 494 -2.33 5.74 1.42
C VAL A 494 -1.65 6.42 2.59
N GLY A 495 -2.06 7.65 2.86
CA GLY A 495 -1.61 8.44 3.99
C GLY A 495 -0.31 9.19 3.71
N GLY A 496 -0.43 10.52 3.61
CA GLY A 496 0.65 11.50 3.47
C GLY A 496 0.29 12.78 4.23
N LYS A 497 1.27 13.65 4.51
CA LYS A 497 1.05 14.91 5.24
C LYS A 497 0.47 15.98 4.31
N ARG A 498 -0.83 15.90 4.00
CA ARG A 498 -1.52 16.98 3.26
C ARG A 498 -1.44 18.31 4.02
N GLY A 499 -0.43 19.13 3.75
CA GLY A 499 -0.18 20.33 4.54
C GLY A 499 1.22 20.95 4.49
N ALA A 500 1.89 20.93 3.36
CA ALA A 500 2.86 21.95 2.94
C ALA A 500 2.85 21.92 1.41
N GLY A 501 3.02 23.05 0.73
CA GLY A 501 2.80 23.21 -0.71
C GLY A 501 3.73 22.46 -1.66
N ASP A 502 4.28 21.30 -1.30
CA ASP A 502 5.22 20.46 -2.08
C ASP A 502 5.02 18.95 -1.79
N ASP A 503 3.78 18.48 -1.59
CA ASP A 503 3.53 17.02 -1.54
C ASP A 503 3.50 16.47 -2.97
N GLU A 504 4.62 15.94 -3.45
CA GLU A 504 4.72 15.20 -4.72
C GLU A 504 3.80 13.95 -4.64
N SER A 505 2.59 14.06 -5.18
CA SER A 505 1.83 12.86 -5.53
C SER A 505 2.68 12.04 -6.48
N LEU A 506 2.96 10.76 -6.19
CA LEU A 506 3.65 9.85 -7.13
C LEU A 506 2.98 9.80 -8.51
N ILE A 507 1.68 10.12 -8.56
CA ILE A 507 0.87 10.16 -9.77
C ILE A 507 1.19 11.39 -10.62
N ASP A 508 1.50 12.55 -10.03
CA ASP A 508 1.71 13.79 -10.81
C ASP A 508 2.97 13.74 -11.69
N PRO A 509 4.16 13.34 -11.21
CA PRO A 509 5.33 13.09 -12.06
C PRO A 509 5.10 11.97 -13.08
N TRP A 510 4.28 10.97 -12.73
CA TRP A 510 3.89 9.91 -13.66
C TRP A 510 3.02 10.45 -14.80
N LEU A 511 2.04 11.30 -14.48
CA LEU A 511 1.19 11.99 -15.46
C LEU A 511 2.03 12.85 -16.38
N GLU A 512 2.93 13.66 -15.84
CA GLU A 512 3.79 14.54 -16.62
C GLU A 512 4.70 13.74 -17.58
N ARG A 513 5.30 12.64 -17.10
CA ARG A 513 6.10 11.74 -17.93
C ARG A 513 5.28 11.08 -19.04
N HIS A 514 4.07 10.63 -18.73
CA HIS A 514 3.20 9.99 -19.72
C HIS A 514 2.66 10.98 -20.74
N SER A 515 2.26 12.18 -20.31
CA SER A 515 1.88 13.28 -21.20
C SER A 515 3.04 13.66 -22.13
N ALA A 516 4.28 13.77 -21.64
CA ALA A 516 5.45 14.05 -22.47
C ALA A 516 5.72 12.94 -23.51
N HIS A 517 5.64 11.67 -23.10
CA HIS A 517 5.78 10.53 -24.01
C HIS A 517 4.68 10.47 -25.07
N LEU A 518 3.43 10.76 -24.69
CA LEU A 518 2.31 10.85 -25.63
C LEU A 518 2.54 12.00 -26.61
N GLN A 519 2.99 13.17 -26.14
CA GLN A 519 3.32 14.32 -27.00
C GLN A 519 4.42 14.00 -28.01
N GLU A 520 5.47 13.25 -27.63
CA GLU A 520 6.50 12.80 -28.56
C GLU A 520 5.90 11.89 -29.65
N LYS A 521 5.07 10.92 -29.27
CA LYS A 521 4.37 10.05 -30.23
C LYS A 521 3.43 10.81 -31.15
N ILE A 522 2.68 11.78 -30.60
CA ILE A 522 1.80 12.66 -31.36
C ILE A 522 2.63 13.44 -32.38
N ALA A 523 3.77 14.01 -31.99
CA ALA A 523 4.65 14.76 -32.90
C ALA A 523 5.17 13.88 -34.07
N ILE A 524 5.52 12.62 -33.81
CA ILE A 524 5.92 11.66 -34.85
C ILE A 524 4.78 11.41 -35.85
N GLU A 525 3.56 11.21 -35.38
CA GLU A 525 2.40 10.99 -36.25
C GLU A 525 1.99 12.27 -37.01
N TYR A 526 2.06 13.46 -36.39
CA TYR A 526 1.80 14.74 -37.06
C TYR A 526 2.83 15.06 -38.16
N ASN A 527 4.09 14.68 -37.96
CA ASN A 527 5.12 14.77 -39.02
C ASN A 527 4.81 13.85 -40.21
N LYS A 528 4.16 12.72 -39.95
CA LYS A 528 3.79 11.74 -40.98
C LYS A 528 2.50 12.13 -41.71
N TYR A 529 1.57 12.80 -41.02
CA TYR A 529 0.26 13.21 -41.51
C TYR A 529 0.00 14.69 -41.16
N PRO A 530 0.54 15.65 -41.93
CA PRO A 530 0.36 17.08 -41.68
C PRO A 530 -1.10 17.54 -41.63
N GLU A 531 -2.01 16.81 -42.29
CA GLU A 531 -3.46 17.02 -42.26
C GLU A 531 -4.09 16.98 -40.86
N LEU A 532 -3.45 16.30 -39.90
CA LEU A 532 -3.86 16.29 -38.49
C LEU A 532 -3.77 17.69 -37.85
N GLY A 533 -2.83 18.52 -38.31
CA GLY A 533 -2.71 19.92 -37.87
C GLY A 533 -3.96 20.74 -38.18
N HIS A 534 -4.58 20.50 -39.34
CA HIS A 534 -5.81 21.17 -39.75
C HIS A 534 -7.02 20.69 -38.94
N ILE A 535 -7.07 19.40 -38.60
CA ILE A 535 -8.11 18.84 -37.73
C ILE A 535 -8.01 19.43 -36.33
N ARG A 536 -6.81 19.56 -35.76
CA ARG A 536 -6.61 20.17 -34.45
C ARG A 536 -7.03 21.64 -34.41
N ASP A 537 -6.67 22.41 -35.43
CA ASP A 537 -7.10 23.81 -35.56
C ASP A 537 -8.62 23.91 -35.63
N LEU A 538 -9.26 22.99 -36.35
CA LEU A 538 -10.72 22.91 -36.41
C LEU A 538 -11.35 22.52 -35.05
N SER A 539 -10.83 21.51 -34.36
CA SER A 539 -11.30 21.13 -33.02
C SER A 539 -11.15 22.28 -32.01
N TYR A 540 -10.07 23.05 -32.09
CA TYR A 540 -9.89 24.26 -31.28
C TYR A 540 -10.97 25.31 -31.59
N LYS A 541 -11.27 25.55 -32.87
CA LYS A 541 -12.33 26.48 -33.28
C LYS A 541 -13.72 26.01 -32.82
N LEU A 542 -14.01 24.71 -32.91
CA LEU A 542 -15.25 24.11 -32.41
C LEU A 542 -15.38 24.31 -30.88
N ALA A 543 -14.32 24.04 -30.12
CA ALA A 543 -14.29 24.26 -28.67
C ALA A 543 -14.45 25.75 -28.30
N LEU A 544 -13.77 26.65 -29.02
CA LEU A 544 -13.88 28.10 -28.82
C LEU A 544 -15.31 28.58 -29.08
N ALA A 545 -15.96 28.10 -30.15
CA ALA A 545 -17.34 28.45 -30.48
C ALA A 545 -18.37 27.99 -29.43
N ARG A 546 -18.07 26.94 -28.66
CA ARG A 546 -18.91 26.48 -27.54
C ARG A 546 -18.79 27.34 -26.30
N VAL A 547 -17.57 27.82 -26.01
CA VAL A 547 -17.25 28.44 -24.70
C VAL A 547 -17.21 29.97 -24.77
N ALA A 548 -16.84 30.56 -25.91
CA ALA A 548 -16.69 32.01 -26.03
C ALA A 548 -18.06 32.72 -26.00
N GLY A 549 -18.28 33.53 -24.97
CA GLY A 549 -19.40 34.47 -24.90
C GLY A 549 -19.24 35.59 -25.93
N ALA A 550 -19.83 35.43 -27.11
CA ALA A 550 -19.61 36.30 -28.27
C ALA A 550 -20.91 36.93 -28.78
N SER A 551 -20.89 38.17 -29.28
CA SER A 551 -22.08 38.77 -29.89
C SER A 551 -22.56 37.95 -31.10
N PRO A 552 -23.83 38.04 -31.53
CA PRO A 552 -24.32 37.30 -32.70
C PRO A 552 -23.45 37.49 -33.97
N SER A 553 -22.89 38.69 -34.15
CA SER A 553 -21.93 38.98 -35.22
C SER A 553 -20.59 38.25 -35.06
N GLN A 554 -20.07 38.13 -33.84
CA GLN A 554 -18.83 37.42 -33.54
C GLN A 554 -19.04 35.90 -33.58
N GLN A 555 -20.21 35.40 -33.17
CA GLN A 555 -20.59 34.00 -33.34
C GLN A 555 -20.70 33.63 -34.83
N ALA A 556 -21.32 34.49 -35.65
CA ALA A 556 -21.36 34.27 -37.10
C ALA A 556 -19.96 34.18 -37.73
N GLU A 557 -19.01 35.00 -37.28
CA GLU A 557 -17.62 34.94 -37.72
C GLU A 557 -16.93 33.64 -37.28
N ALA A 558 -17.16 33.19 -36.04
CA ALA A 558 -16.62 31.93 -35.52
C ALA A 558 -17.14 30.70 -36.29
N PHE A 559 -18.46 30.61 -36.51
CA PHE A 559 -19.07 29.53 -37.29
C PHE A 559 -18.65 29.60 -38.77
N GLY A 560 -18.45 30.80 -39.33
CA GLY A 560 -17.88 30.97 -40.67
C GLY A 560 -16.44 30.44 -40.80
N SER A 561 -15.61 30.64 -39.77
CA SER A 561 -14.25 30.08 -39.71
C SER A 561 -14.24 28.55 -39.63
N ILE A 562 -15.21 27.97 -38.89
CA ILE A 562 -15.43 26.51 -38.83
C ILE A 562 -15.82 25.95 -40.20
N LEU A 563 -16.77 26.59 -40.90
CA LEU A 563 -17.19 26.19 -42.25
C LEU A 563 -16.03 26.22 -43.24
N HIS A 564 -15.18 27.25 -43.18
CA HIS A 564 -13.98 27.33 -44.02
C HIS A 564 -12.99 26.20 -43.72
N GLY A 565 -12.71 25.93 -42.43
CA GLY A 565 -11.84 24.83 -42.02
C GLY A 565 -12.35 23.45 -42.45
N LEU A 566 -13.67 23.23 -42.44
CA LEU A 566 -14.28 21.99 -42.94
C LEU A 566 -14.08 21.83 -44.46
N ARG A 567 -14.26 22.91 -45.24
CA ARG A 567 -14.03 22.92 -46.70
C ARG A 567 -12.55 22.68 -47.07
N ASP A 568 -11.62 23.14 -46.24
CA ASP A 568 -10.19 22.85 -46.42
C ASP A 568 -9.85 21.37 -46.17
N LEU A 569 -10.55 20.71 -45.24
CA LEU A 569 -10.40 19.28 -44.96
C LEU A 569 -11.05 18.38 -46.04
N ASP A 570 -12.09 18.88 -46.72
CA ASP A 570 -12.73 18.23 -47.87
C ASP A 570 -11.70 17.90 -48.98
N CYS A 571 -10.74 18.80 -49.21
CA CYS A 571 -9.65 18.63 -50.17
C CYS A 571 -8.69 17.46 -49.82
N ASN A 572 -8.71 17.01 -48.56
CA ASN A 572 -7.90 15.90 -48.03
C ASN A 572 -8.73 14.62 -47.78
N GLY A 573 -9.97 14.59 -48.28
CA GLY A 573 -10.85 13.41 -48.31
C GLY A 573 -11.79 13.25 -47.11
N LEU A 574 -11.92 14.26 -46.24
CA LEU A 574 -12.93 14.31 -45.17
C LEU A 574 -14.16 15.08 -45.66
N VAL A 575 -15.00 14.43 -46.44
CA VAL A 575 -16.18 15.07 -47.07
C VAL A 575 -17.30 15.33 -46.05
N LEU A 576 -17.73 16.59 -45.92
CA LEU A 576 -18.89 16.99 -45.13
C LEU A 576 -20.20 16.54 -45.81
N PRO A 577 -21.22 16.05 -45.08
CA PRO A 577 -22.53 15.80 -45.65
C PRO A 577 -23.13 17.12 -46.19
N PRO A 578 -23.65 17.18 -47.43
CA PRO A 578 -24.19 18.41 -48.03
C PRO A 578 -25.31 19.04 -47.19
N LYS A 579 -26.02 18.22 -46.42
CA LYS A 579 -27.06 18.66 -45.50
C LYS A 579 -26.49 19.49 -44.33
N LEU A 580 -25.39 19.03 -43.73
CA LEU A 580 -24.74 19.74 -42.62
C LEU A 580 -24.12 21.06 -43.08
N GLU A 581 -23.56 21.09 -44.30
CA GLU A 581 -23.01 22.30 -44.90
C GLU A 581 -24.09 23.37 -45.05
N SER A 582 -25.22 23.02 -45.66
CA SER A 582 -26.37 23.91 -45.85
C SER A 582 -26.92 24.41 -44.52
N GLN A 583 -27.05 23.53 -43.51
CA GLN A 583 -27.55 23.93 -42.19
C GLN A 583 -26.60 24.89 -41.47
N LEU A 584 -25.29 24.72 -41.64
CA LEU A 584 -24.29 25.62 -41.06
C LEU A 584 -24.32 26.99 -41.75
N GLU A 585 -24.48 27.04 -43.07
CA GLU A 585 -24.65 28.28 -43.84
C GLU A 585 -25.92 29.04 -43.44
N ASP A 586 -27.06 28.35 -43.37
CA ASP A 586 -28.34 28.92 -42.95
C ASP A 586 -28.24 29.51 -41.53
N TYR A 587 -27.56 28.82 -40.62
CA TYR A 587 -27.38 29.27 -39.25
C TYR A 587 -26.47 30.52 -39.16
N ILE A 588 -25.38 30.57 -39.92
CA ILE A 588 -24.51 31.76 -40.02
C ILE A 588 -25.31 32.96 -40.52
N GLU A 589 -26.16 32.77 -41.55
CA GLU A 589 -26.99 33.84 -42.10
C GLU A 589 -28.01 34.36 -41.06
N GLN A 590 -28.65 33.46 -40.31
CA GLN A 590 -29.55 33.83 -39.21
C GLN A 590 -28.85 34.64 -38.11
N LEU A 591 -27.62 34.26 -37.73
CA LEU A 591 -26.83 35.00 -36.73
C LEU A 591 -26.45 36.41 -37.22
N GLN A 592 -26.11 36.56 -38.50
CA GLN A 592 -25.81 37.86 -39.11
C GLN A 592 -27.03 38.78 -39.15
N GLN A 593 -28.23 38.21 -39.38
CA GLN A 593 -29.50 38.94 -39.34
C GLN A 593 -29.92 39.37 -37.92
N ARG A 594 -29.35 38.75 -36.87
CA ARG A 594 -29.60 39.07 -35.45
C ARG A 594 -28.70 40.20 -34.88
N GLY A 595 -27.82 40.84 -35.67
CA GLY A 595 -27.00 42.01 -35.26
C GLY A 595 -27.81 43.32 -35.07
N PRO A 596 -27.35 44.29 -34.24
CA PRO A 596 -28.15 44.86 -33.15
C PRO A 596 -29.22 45.89 -33.53
N SER A 597 -30.43 45.73 -32.97
CA SER A 597 -31.34 46.87 -32.73
C SER A 597 -30.80 47.69 -31.56
N SER A 598 -30.50 48.95 -31.83
CA SER A 598 -30.11 49.98 -30.86
C SER A 598 -31.12 50.12 -29.71
N ALA A 599 -30.82 49.55 -28.54
CA ALA A 599 -31.37 49.96 -27.24
C ALA A 599 -30.52 49.38 -26.10
N GLU A 600 -29.30 49.90 -25.91
CA GLU A 600 -28.66 49.89 -24.59
C GLU A 600 -29.50 50.76 -23.65
N SER A 601 -30.59 50.21 -23.12
CA SER A 601 -31.34 50.83 -22.02
C SER A 601 -30.47 50.72 -20.77
N ARG A 602 -29.78 51.81 -20.43
CA ARG A 602 -29.11 51.92 -19.13
C ARG A 602 -30.13 51.60 -18.04
N PRO A 603 -29.81 50.75 -17.03
CA PRO A 603 -30.71 50.51 -15.92
C PRO A 603 -31.17 51.82 -15.31
N ASP A 604 -32.49 52.01 -15.20
CA ASP A 604 -33.02 53.07 -14.36
C ASP A 604 -32.81 52.65 -12.89
N VAL A 605 -31.61 52.93 -12.39
CA VAL A 605 -31.15 52.60 -11.03
C VAL A 605 -32.16 53.09 -9.99
N GLN A 606 -32.88 54.18 -10.29
CA GLN A 606 -33.90 54.70 -9.39
C GLN A 606 -35.17 53.84 -9.35
N ALA A 607 -35.56 53.19 -10.46
CA ALA A 607 -36.66 52.24 -10.53
C ALA A 607 -36.36 51.01 -9.66
N LEU A 608 -35.20 50.40 -9.89
CA LEU A 608 -34.75 49.20 -9.16
C LEU A 608 -34.65 49.42 -7.65
N ARG A 609 -34.15 50.59 -7.24
CA ARG A 609 -34.06 50.95 -5.82
C ARG A 609 -35.44 51.00 -5.16
N ARG A 610 -36.45 51.55 -5.85
CA ARG A 610 -37.82 51.65 -5.32
C ARG A 610 -38.53 50.30 -5.28
N ILE A 611 -38.35 49.46 -6.31
CA ILE A 611 -38.91 48.11 -6.35
C ILE A 611 -38.33 47.25 -5.21
N ARG A 612 -37.00 47.25 -5.01
CA ARG A 612 -36.35 46.51 -3.91
C ARG A 612 -36.70 47.03 -2.53
N ALA A 613 -37.09 48.30 -2.42
CA ALA A 613 -37.46 48.91 -1.14
C ALA A 613 -38.88 48.54 -0.68
N LEU A 614 -39.70 47.93 -1.55
CA LEU A 614 -41.04 47.48 -1.19
C LEU A 614 -40.97 46.46 -0.03
N ARG A 615 -41.78 46.67 1.01
CA ARG A 615 -41.85 45.77 2.17
C ARG A 615 -42.90 44.70 1.92
N VAL A 616 -42.52 43.45 2.15
CA VAL A 616 -43.38 42.27 1.90
C VAL A 616 -43.55 41.41 3.15
N ASP A 617 -42.82 41.71 4.23
CA ASP A 617 -42.95 41.05 5.52
C ASP A 617 -43.73 41.94 6.51
N VAL A 618 -44.52 41.32 7.37
CA VAL A 618 -45.41 42.04 8.33
C VAL A 618 -44.63 42.99 9.24
N LEU A 619 -43.50 42.56 9.80
CA LEU A 619 -42.70 43.38 10.71
C LEU A 619 -42.07 44.57 9.99
N ALA A 620 -41.46 44.36 8.81
CA ALA A 620 -40.81 45.41 8.05
C ALA A 620 -41.81 46.38 7.40
N PHE A 621 -43.01 45.90 7.04
CA PHE A 621 -44.07 46.74 6.51
C PHE A 621 -44.61 47.71 7.57
N ASN A 622 -44.71 47.26 8.83
CA ASN A 622 -45.15 48.13 9.92
C ASN A 622 -44.16 49.26 10.25
N ASP A 623 -42.89 49.13 9.87
CA ASP A 623 -41.87 50.15 10.10
C ASP A 623 -41.92 51.29 9.06
N ASP A 624 -41.85 50.97 7.76
CA ASP A 624 -41.88 51.98 6.68
C ASP A 624 -42.61 51.52 5.40
N GLY A 625 -43.42 50.45 5.47
CA GLY A 625 -44.05 49.81 4.30
C GLY A 625 -45.01 50.68 3.50
N SER A 626 -45.85 51.47 4.17
CA SER A 626 -46.77 52.40 3.50
C SER A 626 -46.03 53.46 2.67
N ASP A 627 -44.93 54.00 3.23
CA ASP A 627 -44.13 55.03 2.57
C ASP A 627 -43.40 54.45 1.34
N ARG A 628 -42.88 53.21 1.44
CA ARG A 628 -42.23 52.52 0.32
C ARG A 628 -43.18 52.14 -0.80
N ALA A 629 -44.40 51.70 -0.46
CA ALA A 629 -45.44 51.42 -1.43
C ALA A 629 -45.86 52.70 -2.18
N TRP A 630 -46.00 53.82 -1.46
CA TRP A 630 -46.32 55.12 -2.04
C TRP A 630 -45.21 55.65 -2.95
N ASP A 631 -43.94 55.52 -2.55
CA ASP A 631 -42.77 55.91 -3.35
C ASP A 631 -42.74 55.19 -4.70
N LEU A 632 -43.00 53.86 -4.71
CA LEU A 632 -43.05 53.08 -5.94
C LEU A 632 -44.28 53.43 -6.79
N LEU A 633 -45.45 53.57 -6.16
CA LEU A 633 -46.70 53.92 -6.83
C LEU A 633 -46.61 55.25 -7.59
N ASN A 634 -46.09 56.28 -6.93
CA ASN A 634 -45.93 57.59 -7.55
C ASN A 634 -44.92 57.60 -8.69
N TRP A 635 -43.84 56.84 -8.54
CA TRP A 635 -42.85 56.71 -9.60
C TRP A 635 -43.45 56.03 -10.84
N LEU A 636 -44.17 54.92 -10.66
CA LEU A 636 -44.85 54.20 -11.74
C LEU A 636 -45.90 55.08 -12.45
N LYS A 637 -46.71 55.84 -11.69
CA LYS A 637 -47.69 56.80 -12.27
C LYS A 637 -47.03 57.91 -13.09
N ARG A 638 -45.85 58.41 -12.69
CA ARG A 638 -45.15 59.51 -13.39
C ARG A 638 -44.38 59.09 -14.62
N HIS A 639 -43.92 57.84 -14.71
CA HIS A 639 -43.04 57.38 -15.78
C HIS A 639 -43.74 56.49 -16.82
N GLY A 640 -45.07 56.40 -16.75
CA GLY A 640 -45.91 55.92 -17.86
C GLY A 640 -45.62 54.49 -18.29
N GLN A 641 -45.16 53.63 -17.39
CA GLN A 641 -44.97 52.22 -17.66
C GLN A 641 -46.33 51.51 -17.60
N ASN A 642 -46.58 50.62 -18.56
CA ASN A 642 -47.85 49.93 -18.78
C ASN A 642 -48.10 48.83 -17.71
N CYS A 643 -48.08 49.22 -16.44
CA CYS A 643 -48.28 48.37 -15.28
C CYS A 643 -49.79 48.20 -15.06
N GLY A 644 -50.28 46.95 -15.00
CA GLY A 644 -51.71 46.64 -14.92
C GLY A 644 -52.44 47.35 -13.78
N ALA A 645 -53.72 47.67 -13.98
CA ALA A 645 -54.57 48.39 -13.01
C ALA A 645 -54.61 47.71 -11.62
N GLU A 646 -54.47 46.39 -11.59
CA GLU A 646 -54.42 45.56 -10.38
C GLU A 646 -53.21 45.88 -9.48
N LEU A 647 -52.02 46.05 -10.08
CA LEU A 647 -50.80 46.41 -9.34
C LEU A 647 -50.91 47.82 -8.74
N LEU A 648 -51.45 48.77 -9.52
CA LEU A 648 -51.63 50.14 -9.04
C LEU A 648 -52.66 50.22 -7.91
N ALA A 649 -53.70 49.39 -7.95
CA ALA A 649 -54.69 49.27 -6.87
C ALA A 649 -54.05 48.68 -5.59
N LEU A 650 -53.27 47.61 -5.73
CA LEU A 650 -52.59 46.95 -4.61
C LEU A 650 -51.54 47.86 -3.95
N LEU A 651 -50.76 48.59 -4.73
CA LEU A 651 -49.80 49.57 -4.22
C LEU A 651 -50.48 50.79 -3.57
N GLN A 652 -51.67 51.18 -4.05
CA GLN A 652 -52.48 52.22 -3.43
C GLN A 652 -53.05 51.76 -2.09
N GLU A 653 -53.60 50.53 -2.02
CA GLU A 653 -54.04 49.90 -0.76
C GLU A 653 -52.88 49.82 0.26
N ALA A 654 -51.69 49.45 -0.21
CA ALA A 654 -50.48 49.41 0.59
C ALA A 654 -50.01 50.79 1.07
N ALA A 655 -50.12 51.81 0.23
CA ALA A 655 -49.76 53.19 0.60
C ALA A 655 -50.72 53.79 1.65
N ASP A 656 -52.01 53.45 1.59
CA ASP A 656 -53.04 54.05 2.43
C ASP A 656 -53.23 53.32 3.79
N SER A 657 -52.58 52.18 3.98
CA SER A 657 -52.77 51.30 5.15
C SER A 657 -51.56 51.31 6.08
N ARG A 658 -51.79 51.42 7.40
CA ARG A 658 -50.74 51.33 8.44
C ARG A 658 -50.27 49.91 8.73
N GLN A 659 -51.11 48.93 8.43
CA GLN A 659 -50.84 47.50 8.54
C GLN A 659 -51.55 46.83 7.37
N LEU A 660 -50.86 45.91 6.69
CA LEU A 660 -51.43 45.19 5.56
C LEU A 660 -51.76 43.74 5.94
N PRO A 661 -52.89 43.18 5.50
CA PRO A 661 -53.17 41.76 5.66
C PRO A 661 -52.10 40.91 4.97
N GLU A 662 -51.79 39.75 5.57
CA GLU A 662 -50.80 38.80 5.05
C GLU A 662 -51.05 38.36 3.59
N PRO A 663 -52.30 38.17 3.12
CA PRO A 663 -52.56 37.90 1.70
C PRO A 663 -52.14 39.04 0.76
N SER A 664 -52.34 40.29 1.17
CA SER A 664 -51.95 41.48 0.38
C SER A 664 -50.43 41.64 0.34
N LEU A 665 -49.73 41.30 1.43
CA LEU A 665 -48.26 41.26 1.48
C LEU A 665 -47.67 40.19 0.56
N GLN A 666 -48.29 39.00 0.53
CA GLN A 666 -47.91 37.95 -0.42
C GLN A 666 -48.13 38.40 -1.87
N ALA A 667 -49.24 39.09 -2.16
CA ALA A 667 -49.47 39.66 -3.48
C ALA A 667 -48.43 40.73 -3.85
N LEU A 668 -48.01 41.58 -2.90
CA LEU A 668 -46.92 42.54 -3.11
C LEU A 668 -45.59 41.85 -3.38
N ALA A 669 -45.29 40.72 -2.72
CA ALA A 669 -44.09 39.93 -2.97
C ALA A 669 -44.07 39.36 -4.40
N VAL A 670 -45.20 38.82 -4.86
CA VAL A 670 -45.33 38.31 -6.24
C VAL A 670 -45.10 39.41 -7.26
N TRP A 671 -45.68 40.59 -7.04
CA TRP A 671 -45.50 41.73 -7.93
C TRP A 671 -44.10 42.35 -7.84
N GLN A 672 -43.48 42.38 -6.66
CA GLN A 672 -42.09 42.79 -6.50
C GLN A 672 -41.16 41.89 -7.31
N ALA A 673 -41.35 40.57 -7.26
CA ALA A 673 -40.57 39.62 -8.06
C ALA A 673 -40.74 39.87 -9.57
N ARG A 674 -41.98 40.03 -10.05
CA ARG A 674 -42.26 40.33 -11.47
C ARG A 674 -41.65 41.65 -11.94
N LEU A 675 -41.73 42.70 -11.12
CA LEU A 675 -41.12 43.99 -11.43
C LEU A 675 -39.60 43.91 -11.40
N LEU A 676 -39.02 43.11 -10.51
CA LEU A 676 -37.57 42.87 -10.53
C LEU A 676 -37.15 42.15 -11.81
N GLU A 677 -37.86 41.11 -12.26
CA GLU A 677 -37.58 40.44 -13.54
C GLU A 677 -37.63 41.41 -14.72
N GLN A 678 -38.60 42.34 -14.73
CA GLN A 678 -38.76 43.30 -15.83
C GLN A 678 -37.69 44.40 -15.83
N PHE A 679 -37.20 44.83 -14.67
CA PHE A 679 -36.31 45.99 -14.54
C PHE A 679 -34.85 45.66 -14.20
N LEU A 680 -34.51 44.39 -13.87
CA LEU A 680 -33.12 43.98 -13.68
C LEU A 680 -32.38 43.96 -15.04
N PRO A 681 -31.22 44.62 -15.16
CA PRO A 681 -30.25 44.25 -16.18
C PRO A 681 -29.83 42.79 -16.01
N ASP A 682 -29.51 42.14 -17.12
CA ASP A 682 -28.82 40.85 -17.05
C ASP A 682 -27.38 41.07 -16.56
N TYR A 683 -27.16 40.77 -15.28
CA TYR A 683 -25.86 40.89 -14.60
C TYR A 683 -24.99 39.64 -14.77
N ARG A 684 -25.37 38.68 -15.62
CA ARG A 684 -24.51 37.54 -15.91
C ARG A 684 -23.17 38.02 -16.52
N PRO A 685 -22.03 37.44 -16.11
CA PRO A 685 -20.72 37.65 -16.74
C PRO A 685 -20.80 37.48 -18.27
N ALA A 686 -19.93 38.14 -19.05
CA ALA A 686 -19.97 38.08 -20.52
C ALA A 686 -19.88 36.63 -21.04
N GLU A 687 -19.20 35.77 -20.29
CA GLU A 687 -19.06 34.34 -20.52
C GLU A 687 -20.40 33.56 -20.45
N LEU A 688 -21.43 34.13 -19.79
CA LEU A 688 -22.75 33.51 -19.58
C LEU A 688 -23.86 34.16 -20.42
N LYS A 689 -23.55 35.21 -21.19
CA LYS A 689 -24.54 35.97 -21.98
C LYS A 689 -24.79 35.41 -23.37
N TYR A 690 -23.79 34.75 -23.98
CA TYR A 690 -23.87 34.29 -25.37
C TYR A 690 -23.04 33.02 -25.60
N GLN A 691 -23.40 31.92 -24.93
CA GLN A 691 -23.06 30.59 -25.45
C GLN A 691 -23.82 30.39 -26.77
N ALA A 692 -23.31 29.54 -27.68
CA ALA A 692 -24.06 29.14 -28.87
C ALA A 692 -25.47 28.69 -28.44
N ASP A 693 -26.50 29.10 -29.18
CA ASP A 693 -27.87 28.68 -28.88
C ASP A 693 -28.01 27.16 -29.06
N PRO A 694 -29.09 26.52 -28.55
CA PRO A 694 -29.21 25.06 -28.61
C PRO A 694 -29.10 24.51 -30.04
N GLU A 695 -29.55 25.26 -31.05
CA GLU A 695 -29.40 24.92 -32.46
C GLU A 695 -27.92 24.92 -32.90
N GLY A 696 -27.18 25.98 -32.57
CA GLY A 696 -25.73 26.05 -32.78
C GLY A 696 -24.95 24.94 -32.06
N LEU A 697 -25.30 24.63 -30.81
CA LEU A 697 -24.68 23.53 -30.06
C LEU A 697 -24.95 22.17 -30.71
N THR A 698 -26.18 21.91 -31.17
CA THR A 698 -26.49 20.67 -31.88
C THR A 698 -25.73 20.53 -33.19
N LEU A 699 -25.54 21.63 -33.94
CA LEU A 699 -24.75 21.62 -35.17
C LEU A 699 -23.27 21.33 -34.89
N LEU A 700 -22.70 21.95 -33.86
CA LEU A 700 -21.32 21.67 -33.43
C LEU A 700 -21.15 20.20 -33.00
N ASP A 701 -22.12 19.63 -32.28
CA ASP A 701 -22.10 18.22 -31.86
C ASP A 701 -22.24 17.24 -33.04
N GLU A 702 -23.06 17.57 -34.04
CA GLU A 702 -23.19 16.76 -35.26
C GLU A 702 -21.91 16.82 -36.11
N ILE A 703 -21.27 17.99 -36.20
CA ILE A 703 -19.97 18.16 -36.88
C ILE A 703 -18.88 17.35 -36.17
N ASP A 704 -18.75 17.47 -34.84
CA ASP A 704 -17.78 16.69 -34.06
C ASP A 704 -18.00 15.19 -34.22
N ARG A 705 -19.24 14.71 -34.09
CA ARG A 705 -19.56 13.28 -34.24
C ARG A 705 -19.17 12.74 -35.62
N HIS A 706 -19.43 13.51 -36.68
CA HIS A 706 -19.07 13.11 -38.04
C HIS A 706 -17.55 13.10 -38.25
N LEU A 707 -16.83 14.07 -37.68
CA LEU A 707 -15.36 14.09 -37.69
C LEU A 707 -14.80 12.86 -36.94
N GLU A 708 -15.32 12.54 -35.75
CA GLU A 708 -14.93 11.36 -34.98
C GLU A 708 -15.15 10.05 -35.74
N ASP A 709 -16.34 9.85 -36.30
CA ASP A 709 -16.69 8.61 -37.02
C ASP A 709 -15.79 8.40 -38.24
N LYS A 710 -15.44 9.48 -38.95
CA LYS A 710 -14.53 9.43 -40.10
C LYS A 710 -13.08 9.18 -39.67
N LEU A 711 -12.63 9.76 -38.56
CA LEU A 711 -11.28 9.55 -38.03
C LEU A 711 -11.08 8.14 -37.49
N ARG A 712 -12.09 7.56 -36.81
CA ARG A 712 -12.08 6.16 -36.33
C ARG A 712 -11.90 5.14 -37.46
N GLN A 713 -12.37 5.45 -38.66
CA GLN A 713 -12.26 4.57 -39.84
C GLN A 713 -10.92 4.68 -40.58
N ARG A 714 -10.04 5.62 -40.20
CA ARG A 714 -8.73 5.85 -40.85
C ARG A 714 -7.57 5.51 -39.92
N LYS A 715 -6.41 5.18 -40.51
CA LYS A 715 -5.15 4.96 -39.77
C LYS A 715 -4.69 6.21 -38.98
N GLN A 716 -5.12 7.39 -39.39
CA GLN A 716 -4.89 8.69 -38.75
C GLN A 716 -5.60 8.83 -37.38
N GLY A 717 -6.63 8.02 -37.10
CA GLY A 717 -7.37 8.07 -35.84
C GLY A 717 -6.52 7.71 -34.60
N VAL A 718 -5.40 7.00 -34.77
CA VAL A 718 -4.50 6.67 -33.64
C VAL A 718 -3.91 7.93 -33.01
N ALA A 719 -3.47 8.90 -33.83
CA ALA A 719 -2.88 10.14 -33.33
C ALA A 719 -3.90 10.99 -32.55
N TRP A 720 -5.13 11.05 -33.05
CA TRP A 720 -6.23 11.76 -32.40
C TRP A 720 -6.62 11.13 -31.05
N VAL A 721 -6.69 9.80 -30.96
CA VAL A 721 -6.93 9.11 -29.67
C VAL A 721 -5.80 9.36 -28.68
N LEU A 722 -4.54 9.37 -29.13
CA LEU A 722 -3.39 9.68 -28.27
C LEU A 722 -3.43 11.12 -27.75
N GLU A 723 -3.86 12.07 -28.58
CA GLU A 723 -4.01 13.48 -28.22
C GLU A 723 -5.14 13.68 -27.21
N GLN A 724 -6.31 13.08 -27.42
CA GLN A 724 -7.40 13.10 -26.44
C GLN A 724 -6.98 12.49 -25.09
N LEU A 725 -6.22 11.39 -25.11
CA LEU A 725 -5.70 10.80 -23.89
C LEU A 725 -4.71 11.75 -23.19
N ALA A 726 -3.78 12.37 -23.93
CA ALA A 726 -2.82 13.32 -23.38
C ALA A 726 -3.51 14.54 -22.76
N ASP A 727 -4.52 15.09 -23.45
CA ASP A 727 -5.32 16.22 -22.97
C ASP A 727 -6.14 15.84 -21.74
N SER A 728 -6.77 14.66 -21.73
CA SER A 728 -7.53 14.18 -20.57
C SER A 728 -6.65 14.03 -19.32
N LEU A 729 -5.42 13.49 -19.48
CA LEU A 729 -4.45 13.37 -18.39
C LEU A 729 -3.95 14.75 -17.89
N ALA A 730 -3.85 15.73 -18.78
CA ALA A 730 -3.37 17.07 -18.45
C ALA A 730 -4.47 17.95 -17.79
N ILE A 731 -5.71 17.85 -18.26
CA ILE A 731 -6.82 18.73 -17.89
C ILE A 731 -7.57 18.19 -16.66
N ASP A 732 -7.87 16.89 -16.62
CA ASP A 732 -8.62 16.27 -15.52
C ASP A 732 -7.73 15.36 -14.66
N ARG A 733 -6.83 16.00 -13.92
CA ARG A 733 -5.96 15.30 -12.97
C ARG A 733 -6.76 14.53 -11.91
N THR A 734 -7.95 15.00 -11.53
CA THR A 734 -8.75 14.33 -10.49
C THR A 734 -9.29 13.00 -10.99
N ALA A 735 -9.85 12.96 -12.21
CA ALA A 735 -10.27 11.72 -12.83
C ALA A 735 -9.07 10.78 -13.07
N ALA A 736 -7.92 11.31 -13.51
CA ALA A 736 -6.72 10.51 -13.70
C ALA A 736 -6.25 9.85 -12.40
N HIS A 737 -6.23 10.60 -11.28
CA HIS A 737 -5.93 10.03 -9.96
C HIS A 737 -6.94 8.95 -9.54
N ALA A 738 -8.24 9.19 -9.74
CA ALA A 738 -9.28 8.21 -9.40
C ALA A 738 -9.15 6.91 -10.21
N VAL A 739 -8.87 7.00 -11.51
CA VAL A 739 -8.64 5.83 -12.37
C VAL A 739 -7.37 5.09 -11.96
N VAL A 740 -6.28 5.80 -11.66
CA VAL A 740 -5.06 5.16 -11.17
C VAL A 740 -5.33 4.42 -9.86
N ASP A 741 -6.03 5.03 -8.90
CA ASP A 741 -6.38 4.40 -7.63
C ASP A 741 -7.30 3.17 -7.80
N GLU A 742 -8.22 3.20 -8.77
CA GLU A 742 -9.14 2.09 -9.07
C GLU A 742 -8.41 0.89 -9.69
N TYR A 743 -7.49 1.13 -10.62
CA TYR A 743 -6.79 0.07 -11.38
C TYR A 743 -5.44 -0.33 -10.77
N SER A 744 -4.93 0.41 -9.78
CA SER A 744 -3.65 0.07 -9.15
C SER A 744 -3.76 -1.23 -8.36
N MET A 745 -2.97 -2.23 -8.75
CA MET A 745 -2.85 -3.48 -8.01
C MET A 745 -2.15 -3.29 -6.66
N VAL A 746 -1.21 -2.34 -6.61
CA VAL A 746 -0.26 -2.17 -5.52
C VAL A 746 -0.65 -0.95 -4.70
N VAL A 747 -0.87 -1.17 -3.41
CA VAL A 747 -1.17 -0.08 -2.48
C VAL A 747 -0.02 0.04 -1.48
N GLY A 748 0.47 1.26 -1.26
CA GLY A 748 1.55 1.53 -0.29
C GLY A 748 1.11 2.39 0.89
N ALA A 749 1.39 1.91 2.10
CA ALA A 749 1.06 2.61 3.35
C ALA A 749 2.10 2.34 4.44
N THR A 750 2.31 3.30 5.35
CA THR A 750 3.08 2.97 6.57
C THR A 750 2.34 1.92 7.41
N CYS A 751 3.06 1.17 8.25
CA CYS A 751 2.49 0.07 9.05
C CYS A 751 1.18 0.47 9.77
N GLN A 752 1.15 1.65 10.38
CA GLN A 752 -0.03 2.17 11.07
C GLN A 752 -1.11 2.70 10.13
N GLN A 753 -0.73 3.31 9.00
CA GLN A 753 -1.70 3.85 8.03
C GLN A 753 -2.39 2.77 7.20
N ALA A 754 -1.82 1.57 7.12
CA ALA A 754 -2.45 0.41 6.47
C ALA A 754 -3.84 0.11 7.05
N ALA A 755 -4.07 0.38 8.34
CA ALA A 755 -5.37 0.24 9.00
C ALA A 755 -6.14 1.59 9.11
N GLY A 756 -5.90 2.52 8.18
CA GLY A 756 -6.53 3.84 8.14
C GLY A 756 -7.87 3.88 7.42
N GLN A 757 -8.67 4.92 7.68
CA GLN A 757 -9.94 5.15 6.97
C GLN A 757 -9.74 5.32 5.46
N GLN A 758 -8.67 6.02 5.06
CA GLN A 758 -8.32 6.17 3.64
C GLN A 758 -8.09 4.82 2.94
N MET A 759 -7.49 3.83 3.64
CA MET A 759 -7.33 2.49 3.09
C MET A 759 -8.67 1.79 2.86
N ALA A 760 -9.58 1.89 3.83
CA ALA A 760 -10.93 1.34 3.70
C ALA A 760 -11.69 1.99 2.54
N SER A 761 -11.57 3.31 2.36
CA SER A 761 -12.15 4.04 1.23
C SER A 761 -11.60 3.57 -0.11
N LEU A 762 -10.28 3.41 -0.26
CA LEU A 762 -9.69 2.90 -1.52
C LEU A 762 -10.20 1.49 -1.86
N LYS A 763 -10.30 0.60 -0.87
CA LYS A 763 -10.86 -0.75 -1.09
C LYS A 763 -12.33 -0.71 -1.53
N SER A 764 -13.12 0.20 -0.97
CA SER A 764 -14.51 0.39 -1.39
C SER A 764 -14.64 0.93 -2.82
N VAL A 765 -13.71 1.82 -3.24
CA VAL A 765 -13.66 2.36 -4.61
C VAL A 765 -13.31 1.24 -5.60
N ALA A 766 -12.42 0.32 -5.23
CA ALA A 766 -12.07 -0.86 -6.03
C ALA A 766 -13.18 -1.94 -6.10
N GLY A 767 -14.41 -1.64 -5.64
CA GLY A 767 -15.55 -2.56 -5.72
C GLY A 767 -15.49 -3.76 -4.77
N LEU A 768 -14.64 -3.72 -3.74
CA LEU A 768 -14.55 -4.76 -2.71
C LEU A 768 -15.48 -4.42 -1.53
N ASP A 769 -16.63 -5.10 -1.47
CA ASP A 769 -17.56 -5.06 -0.33
C ASP A 769 -16.93 -5.74 0.90
N SER A 770 -16.17 -5.00 1.71
CA SER A 770 -15.87 -5.46 3.08
C SER A 770 -15.60 -4.32 4.04
N SER A 771 -16.24 -4.39 5.20
CA SER A 771 -15.88 -3.64 6.42
C SER A 771 -14.47 -3.94 6.94
N GLU A 772 -13.76 -4.88 6.32
CA GLU A 772 -12.44 -5.35 6.72
C GLU A 772 -11.41 -5.25 5.58
N ILE A 773 -10.23 -4.69 5.88
CA ILE A 773 -9.12 -4.51 4.94
C ILE A 773 -8.26 -5.78 4.90
N GLU A 774 -8.10 -6.38 3.71
CA GLU A 774 -7.34 -7.62 3.52
C GLU A 774 -6.62 -7.66 2.17
N PHE A 775 -5.47 -8.33 2.10
CA PHE A 775 -4.63 -8.44 0.90
C PHE A 775 -4.13 -9.87 0.72
N ASP A 776 -3.97 -10.33 -0.51
CA ASP A 776 -3.42 -11.66 -0.76
C ASP A 776 -1.95 -11.73 -0.36
N THR A 777 -1.18 -10.71 -0.74
CA THR A 777 0.24 -10.61 -0.41
C THR A 777 0.53 -9.29 0.32
N VAL A 778 1.22 -9.39 1.45
CA VAL A 778 1.74 -8.25 2.19
C VAL A 778 3.26 -8.26 2.14
N VAL A 779 3.86 -7.21 1.60
CA VAL A 779 5.31 -7.00 1.57
C VAL A 779 5.64 -5.88 2.55
N VAL A 780 6.54 -6.12 3.51
CA VAL A 780 6.99 -5.10 4.46
C VAL A 780 8.47 -4.83 4.24
N ASP A 781 8.81 -3.64 3.75
CA ASP A 781 10.19 -3.19 3.57
C ASP A 781 10.71 -2.49 4.84
N GLU A 782 12.03 -2.54 5.04
CA GLU A 782 12.71 -2.12 6.28
C GLU A 782 12.09 -2.72 7.55
N ALA A 783 11.59 -3.96 7.45
CA ALA A 783 10.88 -4.66 8.53
C ALA A 783 11.73 -4.86 9.79
N ALA A 784 13.06 -4.96 9.65
CA ALA A 784 13.99 -5.10 10.78
C ALA A 784 14.01 -3.87 11.73
N ARG A 785 13.57 -2.69 11.25
CA ARG A 785 13.53 -1.45 12.02
C ARG A 785 12.17 -1.18 12.69
N ALA A 786 11.12 -1.87 12.27
CA ALA A 786 9.78 -1.63 12.77
C ALA A 786 9.55 -2.29 14.14
N ASN A 787 8.78 -1.62 15.00
CA ASN A 787 8.29 -2.23 16.24
C ASN A 787 7.41 -3.45 15.88
N PRO A 788 7.58 -4.61 16.54
CA PRO A 788 6.76 -5.81 16.30
C PRO A 788 5.25 -5.57 16.33
N LEU A 789 4.74 -4.72 17.24
CA LEU A 789 3.32 -4.38 17.29
C LEU A 789 2.84 -3.63 16.05
N ASP A 790 3.70 -2.76 15.50
CA ASP A 790 3.40 -2.04 14.27
C ASP A 790 3.48 -2.98 13.06
N LEU A 791 4.42 -3.93 13.04
CA LEU A 791 4.51 -4.98 12.01
C LEU A 791 3.28 -5.89 11.99
N PHE A 792 2.69 -6.19 13.15
CA PHE A 792 1.48 -7.01 13.24
C PHE A 792 0.31 -6.39 12.48
N VAL A 793 0.24 -5.06 12.37
CA VAL A 793 -0.86 -4.37 11.68
C VAL A 793 -0.98 -4.78 10.21
N PRO A 794 0.04 -4.59 9.34
CA PRO A 794 -0.02 -5.08 7.96
C PRO A 794 0.02 -6.61 7.89
N MET A 795 0.76 -7.30 8.75
CA MET A 795 0.83 -8.78 8.73
C MET A 795 -0.53 -9.44 8.96
N ALA A 796 -1.35 -8.86 9.84
CA ALA A 796 -2.70 -9.35 10.12
C ALA A 796 -3.66 -9.23 8.92
N MET A 797 -3.32 -8.43 7.90
CA MET A 797 -4.14 -8.23 6.69
C MET A 797 -3.85 -9.27 5.59
N ALA A 798 -2.77 -10.06 5.72
CA ALA A 798 -2.38 -11.04 4.71
C ALA A 798 -3.30 -12.27 4.73
N LYS A 799 -3.80 -12.68 3.55
CA LYS A 799 -4.53 -13.93 3.35
C LYS A 799 -3.63 -15.10 2.99
N ARG A 800 -2.68 -14.88 2.07
CA ARG A 800 -1.90 -15.96 1.47
C ARG A 800 -0.46 -15.97 1.94
N ARG A 801 0.22 -14.82 1.92
CA ARG A 801 1.67 -14.78 2.22
C ARG A 801 2.13 -13.42 2.72
N ILE A 802 3.18 -13.45 3.54
CA ILE A 802 3.88 -12.28 4.07
C ILE A 802 5.33 -12.32 3.59
N VAL A 803 5.85 -11.21 3.11
CA VAL A 803 7.26 -11.06 2.72
C VAL A 803 7.88 -9.94 3.55
N LEU A 804 8.79 -10.28 4.46
CA LEU A 804 9.54 -9.30 5.23
C LEU A 804 10.88 -9.04 4.53
N VAL A 805 11.13 -7.79 4.18
CA VAL A 805 12.39 -7.35 3.57
C VAL A 805 13.09 -6.41 4.55
N GLY A 806 14.38 -6.64 4.79
CA GLY A 806 15.10 -5.88 5.79
C GLY A 806 16.54 -6.35 5.98
N ASP A 807 17.19 -5.81 7.01
CA ASP A 807 18.54 -6.18 7.40
C ASP A 807 18.68 -5.98 8.92
N ASP A 808 18.69 -7.08 9.68
CA ASP A 808 18.84 -7.08 11.14
C ASP A 808 20.24 -6.69 11.63
N ARG A 809 21.18 -6.48 10.69
CA ARG A 809 22.52 -5.92 10.96
C ARG A 809 22.60 -4.42 10.71
N GLN A 810 21.52 -3.79 10.26
CA GLN A 810 21.34 -2.34 10.23
C GLN A 810 20.50 -1.88 11.43
N LEU A 811 19.99 -0.65 11.41
CA LEU A 811 19.33 -0.04 12.57
C LEU A 811 18.14 -0.89 13.06
N PRO A 812 18.17 -1.39 14.31
CA PRO A 812 17.03 -2.08 14.88
C PRO A 812 15.94 -1.07 15.25
N HIS A 813 14.74 -1.57 15.53
CA HIS A 813 13.75 -0.80 16.29
C HIS A 813 14.33 -0.33 17.63
N MET A 814 14.03 0.91 18.02
CA MET A 814 14.42 1.44 19.33
C MET A 814 13.31 1.13 20.33
N LEU A 815 13.61 0.34 21.35
CA LEU A 815 12.79 0.18 22.53
C LEU A 815 13.06 1.32 23.50
N GLU A 816 12.02 1.76 24.22
CA GLU A 816 12.20 2.76 25.29
C GLU A 816 12.84 2.09 26.51
N PRO A 817 14.06 2.51 26.94
CA PRO A 817 14.77 1.88 28.05
C PRO A 817 13.97 1.89 29.36
N ASP A 818 13.16 2.93 29.57
CA ASP A 818 12.33 3.08 30.76
C ASP A 818 11.21 2.03 30.82
N ILE A 819 10.62 1.68 29.67
CA ILE A 819 9.59 0.64 29.59
C ILE A 819 10.23 -0.74 29.78
N GLU A 820 11.39 -0.98 29.17
CA GLU A 820 12.15 -2.21 29.33
C GLU A 820 12.49 -2.48 30.81
N GLY A 821 13.03 -1.48 31.51
CA GLY A 821 13.37 -1.58 32.92
C GLY A 821 12.15 -1.88 33.80
N GLN A 822 11.04 -1.20 33.56
CA GLN A 822 9.78 -1.45 34.28
C GLN A 822 9.25 -2.86 34.06
N LEU A 823 9.26 -3.36 32.81
CA LEU A 823 8.80 -4.72 32.51
C LEU A 823 9.69 -5.78 33.16
N GLN A 824 11.01 -5.56 33.16
CA GLN A 824 11.95 -6.45 33.81
C GLN A 824 11.72 -6.52 35.33
N GLU A 825 11.51 -5.38 35.98
CA GLU A 825 11.28 -5.28 37.42
C GLU A 825 9.92 -5.85 37.85
N GLU A 826 8.84 -5.50 37.14
CA GLU A 826 7.48 -5.88 37.53
C GLU A 826 7.13 -7.34 37.22
N HIS A 827 7.62 -7.89 36.09
CA HIS A 827 7.25 -9.22 35.62
C HIS A 827 8.34 -10.28 35.82
N GLN A 828 9.47 -9.93 36.45
CA GLN A 828 10.59 -10.85 36.72
C GLN A 828 11.00 -11.65 35.48
N LEU A 829 11.13 -10.95 34.35
CA LEU A 829 11.45 -11.59 33.07
C LEU A 829 12.74 -12.38 33.18
N THR A 830 12.70 -13.63 32.73
CA THR A 830 13.90 -14.48 32.61
C THR A 830 14.89 -13.88 31.61
N GLU A 831 16.16 -14.26 31.72
CA GLU A 831 17.21 -13.79 30.80
C GLU A 831 16.88 -14.09 29.33
N LEU A 832 16.30 -15.27 29.07
CA LEU A 832 15.81 -15.65 27.73
C LEU A 832 14.70 -14.73 27.21
N GLN A 833 13.79 -14.29 28.08
CA GLN A 833 12.71 -13.36 27.71
C GLN A 833 13.24 -11.95 27.43
N LEU A 834 14.24 -11.49 28.18
CA LEU A 834 14.90 -10.20 27.93
C LEU A 834 15.67 -10.21 26.61
N VAL A 835 16.36 -11.30 26.29
CA VAL A 835 17.02 -11.46 24.98
C VAL A 835 15.97 -11.48 23.86
N ALA A 836 14.87 -12.23 24.03
CA ALA A 836 13.78 -12.27 23.05
C ALA A 836 13.11 -10.90 22.86
N PHE A 837 13.04 -10.09 23.92
CA PHE A 837 12.51 -8.74 23.89
C PHE A 837 13.43 -7.76 23.16
N ARG A 838 14.75 -7.86 23.38
CA ARG A 838 15.78 -7.03 22.72
C ARG A 838 16.01 -7.39 21.24
N SER A 839 15.84 -8.65 20.88
CA SER A 839 15.97 -9.12 19.50
C SER A 839 14.83 -8.57 18.64
N SER A 840 15.12 -8.13 17.42
CA SER A 840 14.05 -7.72 16.49
C SER A 840 13.18 -8.93 16.12
N LEU A 841 11.87 -8.71 15.92
CA LEU A 841 10.97 -9.76 15.41
C LEU A 841 11.52 -10.35 14.10
N PHE A 842 12.14 -9.52 13.26
CA PHE A 842 12.77 -9.94 12.01
C PHE A 842 13.88 -10.96 12.25
N GLU A 843 14.81 -10.69 13.17
CA GLU A 843 15.90 -11.59 13.54
C GLU A 843 15.37 -12.89 14.14
N ARG A 844 14.39 -12.80 15.06
CA ARG A 844 13.77 -13.97 15.68
C ARG A 844 13.09 -14.87 14.65
N MET A 845 12.33 -14.27 13.73
CA MET A 845 11.66 -15.01 12.66
C MET A 845 12.68 -15.61 11.68
N ARG A 846 13.78 -14.92 11.37
CA ARG A 846 14.85 -15.44 10.52
C ARG A 846 15.41 -16.77 11.06
N VAL A 847 15.78 -16.82 12.34
CA VAL A 847 16.32 -18.04 12.96
C VAL A 847 15.27 -19.16 12.95
N LYS A 848 14.04 -18.87 13.36
CA LYS A 848 12.95 -19.86 13.39
C LYS A 848 12.61 -20.42 12.01
N LEU A 849 12.51 -19.57 10.99
CA LEU A 849 12.18 -20.00 9.64
C LEU A 849 13.32 -20.84 9.02
N GLN A 850 14.58 -20.56 9.35
CA GLN A 850 15.71 -21.42 8.94
C GLN A 850 15.63 -22.81 9.59
N GLU A 851 15.17 -22.91 10.84
CA GLU A 851 14.93 -24.20 11.48
C GLU A 851 13.75 -24.96 10.88
N LEU A 852 12.69 -24.26 10.48
CA LEU A 852 11.54 -24.84 9.79
C LEU A 852 11.90 -25.32 8.38
N GLU A 853 12.70 -24.54 7.64
CA GLU A 853 13.21 -24.91 6.31
C GLU A 853 13.97 -26.24 6.35
N LYS A 854 14.70 -26.53 7.44
CA LYS A 854 15.39 -27.84 7.62
C LYS A 854 14.42 -29.00 7.80
N LYS A 855 13.18 -28.76 8.25
CA LYS A 855 12.17 -29.80 8.53
C LYS A 855 11.26 -30.07 7.34
N ASP A 856 10.80 -29.03 6.66
CA ASP A 856 9.83 -29.15 5.57
C ASP A 856 10.39 -28.89 4.17
N ASN A 857 11.67 -28.49 4.07
CA ASN A 857 12.38 -28.21 2.82
C ASN A 857 11.76 -27.08 1.98
N PHE A 858 10.95 -26.21 2.59
CA PHE A 858 10.49 -24.96 1.97
C PHE A 858 11.46 -23.83 2.28
N ARG A 859 12.04 -23.26 1.21
CA ARG A 859 12.94 -22.13 1.35
C ARG A 859 12.19 -20.86 1.74
N ARG A 860 12.48 -20.35 2.93
CA ARG A 860 11.81 -19.15 3.49
C ARG A 860 12.76 -17.99 3.73
N VAL A 861 14.04 -18.24 3.95
CA VAL A 861 15.02 -17.20 4.24
C VAL A 861 16.06 -17.14 3.12
N VAL A 862 16.21 -15.97 2.51
CA VAL A 862 17.23 -15.72 1.48
C VAL A 862 17.97 -14.42 1.77
N MET A 863 19.30 -14.49 1.78
CA MET A 863 20.17 -13.32 1.85
C MET A 863 20.66 -12.95 0.45
N LEU A 864 20.50 -11.69 0.07
CA LEU A 864 21.13 -11.13 -1.12
C LEU A 864 22.62 -10.96 -0.83
N ASP A 865 23.46 -11.52 -1.69
CA ASP A 865 24.90 -11.66 -1.47
C ASP A 865 25.74 -10.76 -2.38
N THR A 866 25.13 -9.92 -3.24
CA THR A 866 25.87 -9.09 -4.20
C THR A 866 25.46 -7.63 -4.07
N GLN A 867 26.39 -6.75 -3.68
CA GLN A 867 26.17 -5.32 -3.51
C GLN A 867 26.66 -4.51 -4.72
N PHE A 868 25.93 -3.44 -5.08
CA PHE A 868 26.21 -2.57 -6.23
C PHE A 868 26.45 -1.10 -5.85
N ARG A 869 26.69 -0.81 -4.56
CA ARG A 869 26.86 0.54 -4.02
C ARG A 869 28.33 0.93 -3.88
N MET A 870 29.05 0.17 -3.07
CA MET A 870 30.37 0.48 -2.54
C MET A 870 31.49 -0.04 -3.45
N HIS A 871 32.63 0.63 -3.42
CA HIS A 871 33.88 0.13 -3.98
C HIS A 871 34.21 -1.26 -3.41
N PRO A 872 34.73 -2.21 -4.21
CA PRO A 872 34.95 -3.60 -3.76
C PRO A 872 35.64 -3.75 -2.40
N ILE A 873 36.74 -3.02 -2.19
CA ILE A 873 37.50 -3.05 -0.92
C ILE A 873 36.63 -2.63 0.29
N LEU A 874 35.80 -1.60 0.13
CA LEU A 874 34.88 -1.14 1.18
C LEU A 874 33.73 -2.14 1.39
N GLY A 875 33.26 -2.76 0.31
CA GLY A 875 32.28 -3.85 0.36
C GLY A 875 32.81 -5.05 1.13
N ASP A 876 34.02 -5.49 0.84
CA ASP A 876 34.69 -6.62 1.52
C ASP A 876 34.92 -6.30 3.00
N PHE A 877 35.28 -5.06 3.33
CA PHE A 877 35.39 -4.60 4.72
C PHE A 877 34.06 -4.72 5.46
N VAL A 878 32.96 -4.25 4.86
CA VAL A 878 31.62 -4.35 5.45
C VAL A 878 31.18 -5.81 5.58
N SER A 879 31.42 -6.64 4.56
CA SER A 879 31.11 -8.07 4.56
C SER A 879 31.77 -8.78 5.75
N LYS A 880 33.09 -8.65 5.88
CA LYS A 880 33.89 -9.32 6.90
C LYS A 880 33.47 -8.92 8.31
N ASN A 881 33.29 -7.62 8.56
CA ASN A 881 33.09 -7.10 9.91
C ASN A 881 31.64 -7.19 10.42
N PHE A 882 30.64 -7.13 9.54
CA PHE A 882 29.23 -7.04 9.96
C PHE A 882 28.39 -8.28 9.64
N TYR A 883 28.79 -9.09 8.65
CA TYR A 883 28.03 -10.25 8.17
C TYR A 883 28.78 -11.57 8.43
N GLU A 884 29.99 -11.75 7.87
CA GLU A 884 30.77 -12.98 8.03
C GLU A 884 31.17 -13.25 9.49
N ALA A 885 31.54 -12.19 10.23
CA ALA A 885 31.91 -12.28 11.65
C ALA A 885 30.81 -12.88 12.55
N VAL A 886 29.55 -12.86 12.11
CA VAL A 886 28.41 -13.47 12.83
C VAL A 886 27.87 -14.72 12.14
N GLY A 887 28.66 -15.33 11.25
CA GLY A 887 28.30 -16.57 10.55
C GLY A 887 27.28 -16.40 9.43
N MET A 888 27.04 -15.16 8.95
CA MET A 888 26.31 -14.96 7.69
C MET A 888 27.23 -15.19 6.49
N GLY A 889 26.64 -15.35 5.30
CA GLY A 889 27.40 -15.52 4.06
C GLY A 889 28.13 -14.23 3.65
N GLU A 890 29.14 -14.39 2.81
CA GLU A 890 29.91 -13.31 2.20
C GLU A 890 29.04 -12.42 1.31
N VAL A 891 29.30 -11.10 1.33
CA VAL A 891 28.68 -10.10 0.46
C VAL A 891 29.68 -9.65 -0.59
N PHE A 892 29.49 -10.13 -1.81
CA PHE A 892 30.30 -9.84 -2.99
C PHE A 892 30.00 -8.46 -3.58
N SER A 893 30.97 -7.92 -4.31
CA SER A 893 30.83 -6.67 -5.05
C SER A 893 30.48 -6.91 -6.51
N GLY A 894 29.34 -6.37 -6.95
CA GLY A 894 28.84 -6.48 -8.34
C GLY A 894 29.34 -5.37 -9.28
N ARG A 895 30.09 -4.39 -8.75
CA ARG A 895 30.75 -3.33 -9.51
C ARG A 895 32.27 -3.50 -9.45
N THR A 896 32.95 -3.06 -10.48
CA THR A 896 34.42 -3.05 -10.52
C THR A 896 34.98 -1.82 -9.80
N ALA A 897 36.26 -1.86 -9.43
CA ALA A 897 36.96 -0.71 -8.88
C ALA A 897 36.95 0.49 -9.84
N ALA A 898 37.09 0.24 -11.15
CA ALA A 898 37.08 1.27 -12.18
C ALA A 898 35.74 2.01 -12.28
N ASP A 899 34.61 1.33 -12.05
CA ASP A 899 33.27 1.94 -12.08
C ASP A 899 33.06 2.99 -10.97
N LEU A 900 33.94 2.99 -9.96
CA LEU A 900 33.83 3.81 -8.75
C LEU A 900 35.10 4.62 -8.48
N ALA A 901 36.03 4.68 -9.44
CA ALA A 901 37.19 5.54 -9.36
C ALA A 901 36.78 7.01 -9.44
N PHE A 902 37.57 7.89 -8.83
CA PHE A 902 37.40 9.32 -8.97
C PHE A 902 37.79 9.80 -10.37
N ASP A 903 37.05 10.78 -10.90
CA ASP A 903 37.36 11.39 -12.18
C ASP A 903 38.70 12.15 -12.14
N GLU A 904 39.48 12.10 -13.22
CA GLU A 904 40.77 12.80 -13.31
C GLU A 904 40.63 14.33 -13.15
N THR A 905 39.50 14.90 -13.57
CA THR A 905 39.18 16.32 -13.36
C THR A 905 39.06 16.67 -11.88
N PHE A 906 38.42 15.81 -11.10
CA PHE A 906 38.32 15.97 -9.65
C PHE A 906 39.69 15.85 -8.98
N LEU A 907 40.46 14.83 -9.35
CA LEU A 907 41.80 14.60 -8.81
C LEU A 907 42.73 15.79 -9.07
N ALA A 908 42.72 16.33 -10.29
CA ALA A 908 43.50 17.53 -10.63
C ALA A 908 43.06 18.77 -9.83
N ALA A 909 41.76 18.93 -9.58
CA ALA A 909 41.21 20.06 -8.81
C ALA A 909 41.58 20.03 -7.32
N LEU A 910 41.91 18.85 -6.76
CA LEU A 910 42.39 18.72 -5.38
C LEU A 910 43.81 19.27 -5.16
N GLY A 911 44.58 19.50 -6.23
CA GLY A 911 45.92 20.08 -6.19
C GLY A 911 46.87 19.30 -5.27
N ALA A 912 47.43 19.97 -4.26
CA ALA A 912 48.34 19.33 -3.30
C ALA A 912 47.72 18.18 -2.48
N HIS A 913 46.39 18.08 -2.46
CA HIS A 913 45.67 17.02 -1.74
C HIS A 913 45.41 15.78 -2.59
N GLU A 914 45.71 15.80 -3.90
CA GLU A 914 45.46 14.68 -4.83
C GLU A 914 45.99 13.34 -4.31
N ALA A 915 47.18 13.33 -3.70
CA ALA A 915 47.82 12.13 -3.17
C ALA A 915 47.02 11.43 -2.06
N TYR A 916 46.09 12.14 -1.40
CA TYR A 916 45.21 11.56 -0.38
C TYR A 916 43.99 10.83 -0.97
N TYR A 917 43.68 11.07 -2.25
CA TYR A 917 42.46 10.59 -2.92
C TYR A 917 42.75 9.65 -4.10
N ARG A 918 43.84 9.87 -4.83
CA ARG A 918 44.24 9.02 -5.96
C ARG A 918 44.51 7.59 -5.49
N ASP A 919 43.82 6.63 -6.10
CA ASP A 919 43.91 5.20 -5.76
C ASP A 919 43.69 4.92 -4.26
N ARG A 920 42.89 5.75 -3.58
CA ARG A 920 42.52 5.60 -2.17
C ARG A 920 41.01 5.51 -2.02
N VAL A 921 40.58 4.62 -1.13
CA VAL A 921 39.15 4.35 -0.86
C VAL A 921 38.78 4.55 0.60
N CYS A 922 39.77 4.64 1.49
CA CYS A 922 39.56 4.93 2.89
C CYS A 922 40.64 5.85 3.46
N GLN A 923 40.25 6.65 4.44
CA GLN A 923 41.15 7.58 5.11
C GLN A 923 40.81 7.73 6.59
N TRP A 924 41.84 7.90 7.42
CA TRP A 924 41.71 8.39 8.78
C TRP A 924 42.40 9.74 8.91
N ILE A 925 41.68 10.76 9.39
CA ILE A 925 42.25 12.05 9.78
C ILE A 925 42.38 12.05 11.30
N ASP A 926 43.61 11.96 11.79
CA ASP A 926 43.87 11.87 13.23
C ASP A 926 43.69 13.22 13.91
N MET A 927 42.81 13.23 14.90
CA MET A 927 42.57 14.36 15.78
C MET A 927 42.95 13.92 17.20
N PRO A 928 44.23 14.02 17.61
CA PRO A 928 44.68 13.56 18.91
C PRO A 928 44.06 14.39 20.04
N VAL A 929 43.94 13.79 21.23
CA VAL A 929 43.35 14.45 22.42
C VAL A 929 44.03 15.76 22.80
N THR A 930 45.32 15.93 22.43
CA THR A 930 46.11 17.15 22.67
C THR A 930 45.57 18.39 21.97
N LEU A 931 44.81 18.23 20.88
CA LEU A 931 44.19 19.34 20.14
C LEU A 931 42.84 19.77 20.73
N GLY A 932 42.28 18.96 21.64
CA GLY A 932 40.99 19.23 22.27
C GLY A 932 40.26 17.94 22.57
N LYS A 933 39.78 17.81 23.81
CA LYS A 933 38.94 16.70 24.26
C LYS A 933 37.46 16.96 23.94
N ASP A 934 36.68 15.88 23.90
CA ASP A 934 35.24 15.99 23.75
C ASP A 934 34.57 16.57 25.01
N GLN A 935 33.46 17.28 24.78
CA GLN A 935 32.73 18.03 25.80
C GLN A 935 31.24 17.70 25.74
N HIS A 936 30.54 17.88 26.86
CA HIS A 936 29.08 17.74 26.91
C HIS A 936 28.39 19.03 26.48
N ARG A 937 27.38 18.91 25.60
CA ARG A 937 26.44 19.99 25.24
C ARG A 937 25.03 19.43 25.48
N GLY A 938 24.45 19.78 26.64
CA GLY A 938 23.23 19.12 27.15
C GLY A 938 23.49 17.65 27.49
N THR A 939 22.61 16.76 27.02
CA THR A 939 22.74 15.29 27.15
C THR A 939 23.67 14.66 26.11
N SER A 940 24.05 15.42 25.07
CA SER A 940 24.88 14.94 23.96
C SER A 940 26.35 15.39 24.09
N ARG A 941 27.18 15.04 23.11
CA ARG A 941 28.62 15.36 23.07
C ARG A 941 29.04 16.05 21.79
N VAL A 942 30.07 16.89 21.93
CA VAL A 942 30.67 17.66 20.84
C VAL A 942 32.18 17.67 20.93
N ARG A 943 32.83 17.84 19.78
CA ARG A 943 34.26 18.05 19.67
C ARG A 943 34.54 19.06 18.57
N GLU A 944 34.94 20.26 18.99
CA GLU A 944 35.03 21.42 18.12
C GLU A 944 36.09 21.28 17.04
N ILE A 945 37.27 20.77 17.39
CA ILE A 945 38.35 20.56 16.42
C ILE A 945 38.00 19.54 15.33
N GLU A 946 37.21 18.51 15.65
CA GLU A 946 36.70 17.58 14.63
C GLU A 946 35.69 18.26 13.72
N ALA A 947 34.80 19.09 14.26
CA ALA A 947 33.79 19.78 13.48
C ALA A 947 34.41 20.80 12.50
N GLU A 948 35.44 21.53 12.94
CA GLU A 948 36.21 22.44 12.07
C GLU A 948 36.92 21.68 10.96
N ARG A 949 37.63 20.60 11.30
CA ARG A 949 38.36 19.81 10.30
C ARG A 949 37.44 19.17 9.27
N ILE A 950 36.26 18.72 9.69
CA ILE A 950 35.23 18.19 8.78
C ILE A 950 34.69 19.29 7.87
N ALA A 951 34.42 20.48 8.40
CA ALA A 951 33.96 21.60 7.57
C ALA A 951 34.99 21.96 6.49
N ASP A 952 36.28 22.04 6.85
CA ASP A 952 37.36 22.29 5.89
C ASP A 952 37.44 21.23 4.78
N GLU A 953 37.32 19.94 5.15
CA GLU A 953 37.41 18.85 4.17
C GLU A 953 36.17 18.81 3.26
N VAL A 954 34.98 19.13 3.78
CA VAL A 954 33.76 19.26 2.97
C VAL A 954 33.90 20.41 1.97
N VAL A 955 34.44 21.56 2.37
CA VAL A 955 34.70 22.69 1.46
C VAL A 955 35.65 22.28 0.35
N LEU A 956 36.76 21.62 0.68
CA LEU A 956 37.72 21.10 -0.29
C LEU A 956 37.05 20.16 -1.32
N LEU A 957 36.27 19.20 -0.84
CA LEU A 957 35.59 18.22 -1.69
C LEU A 957 34.53 18.85 -2.60
N MET A 958 33.75 19.79 -2.05
CA MET A 958 32.67 20.45 -2.80
C MET A 958 33.23 21.40 -3.87
N GLN A 959 34.36 22.07 -3.59
CA GLN A 959 35.06 22.90 -4.57
C GLN A 959 35.69 22.06 -5.68
N ALA A 960 36.39 20.97 -5.34
CA ALA A 960 37.05 20.12 -6.33
C ALA A 960 36.07 19.26 -7.14
N GLY A 961 34.97 18.82 -6.51
CA GLY A 961 33.98 17.90 -7.09
C GLY A 961 33.01 18.51 -8.09
N GLY A 962 32.97 19.84 -8.22
CA GLY A 962 32.00 20.53 -9.06
C GLY A 962 30.56 20.02 -8.82
N ASP A 963 29.74 19.98 -9.86
CA ASP A 963 28.33 19.57 -9.80
C ASP A 963 28.12 18.05 -9.99
N SER A 964 29.13 17.20 -9.80
CA SER A 964 28.99 15.75 -9.96
C SER A 964 29.14 14.95 -8.66
N LEU A 965 29.93 15.45 -7.71
CA LEU A 965 30.25 14.75 -6.47
C LEU A 965 29.20 14.98 -5.37
N SER A 966 28.80 13.92 -4.67
CA SER A 966 27.98 14.02 -3.46
C SER A 966 28.74 13.66 -2.18
N VAL A 967 28.50 14.45 -1.12
CA VAL A 967 29.20 14.37 0.17
C VAL A 967 28.20 14.21 1.32
N GLY A 968 28.41 13.17 2.12
CA GLY A 968 27.63 12.92 3.34
C GLY A 968 28.49 13.03 4.59
N VAL A 969 28.02 13.75 5.61
CA VAL A 969 28.67 13.84 6.92
C VAL A 969 27.82 13.19 8.00
N ILE A 970 28.36 12.15 8.62
CA ILE A 970 27.70 11.32 9.62
C ILE A 970 28.37 11.52 10.98
N THR A 971 27.56 11.63 12.03
CA THR A 971 28.03 11.56 13.42
C THR A 971 27.04 10.78 14.29
N PHE A 972 27.51 10.21 15.39
CA PHE A 972 26.66 9.52 16.36
C PHE A 972 25.95 10.46 17.34
N TYR A 973 26.33 11.74 17.38
CA TYR A 973 25.89 12.69 18.40
C TYR A 973 25.17 13.89 17.77
N ALA A 974 23.91 14.12 18.18
CA ALA A 974 23.08 15.21 17.65
C ALA A 974 23.73 16.60 17.85
N ALA A 975 24.34 16.85 19.00
CA ALA A 975 25.01 18.14 19.24
C ALA A 975 26.24 18.34 18.34
N GLN A 976 26.94 17.26 17.95
CA GLN A 976 28.06 17.34 17.01
C GLN A 976 27.54 17.64 15.60
N ARG A 977 26.42 17.04 15.19
CA ARG A 977 25.77 17.34 13.91
C ARG A 977 25.47 18.84 13.83
N ASP A 978 24.85 19.38 14.88
CA ASP A 978 24.47 20.80 14.92
C ASP A 978 25.70 21.69 14.86
N LEU A 979 26.77 21.34 15.59
CA LEU A 979 28.04 22.07 15.55
C LEU A 979 28.70 22.03 14.16
N ILE A 980 28.69 20.88 13.47
CA ILE A 980 29.22 20.77 12.10
C ILE A 980 28.41 21.67 11.15
N MET A 981 27.07 21.65 11.26
CA MET A 981 26.21 22.53 10.46
C MET A 981 26.47 24.02 10.75
N GLU A 982 26.65 24.38 12.02
CA GLU A 982 27.04 25.74 12.44
C GLU A 982 28.36 26.16 11.78
N LYS A 983 29.39 25.30 11.76
CA LYS A 983 30.69 25.58 11.13
C LYS A 983 30.60 25.65 9.59
N LEU A 984 29.80 24.79 8.97
CA LEU A 984 29.54 24.83 7.52
C LEU A 984 28.75 26.07 7.08
N ALA A 985 27.88 26.62 7.94
CA ALA A 985 27.17 27.87 7.67
C ALA A 985 28.11 29.09 7.64
N LEU A 986 29.24 29.01 8.35
CA LEU A 986 30.30 30.02 8.31
C LEU A 986 31.22 29.86 7.09
N SER A 987 31.27 28.67 6.51
CA SER A 987 32.11 28.34 5.36
C SER A 987 31.43 28.74 4.04
N ARG A 988 32.19 29.27 3.09
CA ARG A 988 31.67 29.77 1.80
C ARG A 988 32.43 29.21 0.60
N ILE A 989 31.71 28.93 -0.47
CA ILE A 989 32.24 28.63 -1.81
C ILE A 989 31.67 29.68 -2.75
N ASP A 990 32.53 30.42 -3.45
CA ASP A 990 32.15 31.52 -4.34
C ASP A 990 31.18 32.53 -3.69
N ASP A 991 31.50 32.95 -2.46
CA ASP A 991 30.71 33.83 -1.58
C ASP A 991 29.35 33.27 -1.11
N VAL A 992 28.98 32.05 -1.49
CA VAL A 992 27.74 31.38 -1.06
C VAL A 992 28.00 30.47 0.14
N PRO A 993 27.23 30.58 1.24
CA PRO A 993 27.40 29.69 2.39
C PRO A 993 26.92 28.27 2.06
N LEU A 994 27.58 27.24 2.61
CA LEU A 994 27.16 25.85 2.35
C LEU A 994 25.85 25.50 3.06
N MET A 995 25.59 26.11 4.21
CA MET A 995 24.39 25.92 5.02
C MET A 995 23.73 27.27 5.32
N GLU A 996 22.40 27.27 5.44
CA GLU A 996 21.61 28.43 5.81
C GLU A 996 20.62 28.09 6.94
N LEU A 997 20.32 29.08 7.79
CA LEU A 997 19.36 28.91 8.89
C LEU A 997 17.95 29.24 8.39
N ARG A 998 17.10 28.23 8.21
CA ARG A 998 15.70 28.38 7.83
C ARG A 998 14.80 27.80 8.93
N ASN A 999 13.77 28.54 9.34
CA ASN A 999 12.78 28.10 10.35
C ASN A 999 13.38 27.57 11.68
N GLY A 1000 14.57 28.07 12.07
CA GLY A 1000 15.26 27.65 13.30
C GLY A 1000 16.11 26.38 13.18
N SER A 1001 16.31 25.84 11.98
CA SER A 1001 17.23 24.71 11.69
C SER A 1001 18.16 25.02 10.52
N TYR A 1002 19.37 24.48 10.56
CA TYR A 1002 20.32 24.59 9.45
C TYR A 1002 19.97 23.59 8.35
N GLU A 1003 19.95 24.06 7.11
CA GLU A 1003 19.75 23.24 5.91
C GLU A 1003 20.80 23.58 4.84
N PRO A 1004 21.17 22.64 3.95
CA PRO A 1004 22.04 22.94 2.82
C PRO A 1004 21.43 24.03 1.95
N HIS A 1005 22.25 25.00 1.55
CA HIS A 1005 21.83 26.04 0.61
C HIS A 1005 21.40 25.42 -0.72
N GLU A 1006 20.39 25.98 -1.40
CA GLU A 1006 19.78 25.40 -2.62
C GLU A 1006 20.80 24.98 -3.70
N GLN A 1007 21.88 25.75 -3.88
CA GLN A 1007 22.96 25.44 -4.84
C GLN A 1007 23.75 24.17 -4.51
N PHE A 1008 23.83 23.79 -3.24
CA PHE A 1008 24.58 22.64 -2.76
C PHE A 1008 23.66 21.51 -2.27
N LYS A 1009 22.36 21.64 -2.45
CA LYS A 1009 21.36 20.67 -1.98
C LYS A 1009 21.22 19.49 -2.93
N TRP A 1010 21.23 19.75 -4.24
CA TRP A 1010 20.94 18.74 -5.27
C TRP A 1010 22.07 18.59 -6.28
N VAL A 1011 22.25 17.36 -6.77
CA VAL A 1011 23.19 17.00 -7.85
C VAL A 1011 22.43 16.26 -8.95
N ARG A 1012 22.75 16.53 -10.22
CA ARG A 1012 22.16 15.84 -11.37
C ARG A 1012 23.15 14.80 -11.89
N LYS A 1013 22.82 13.52 -11.73
CA LYS A 1013 23.62 12.43 -12.30
C LYS A 1013 22.93 11.81 -13.49
N VAL A 1014 23.67 11.69 -14.59
CA VAL A 1014 23.24 10.94 -15.77
C VAL A 1014 23.57 9.47 -15.52
N ARG A 1015 22.55 8.62 -15.53
CA ARG A 1015 22.69 7.18 -15.40
C ARG A 1015 23.17 6.57 -16.71
N GLY A 1016 23.73 5.36 -16.65
CA GLY A 1016 24.25 4.65 -17.83
C GLY A 1016 23.20 4.30 -18.88
N ASP A 1017 21.91 4.45 -18.58
CA ASP A 1017 20.78 4.32 -19.51
C ASP A 1017 20.34 5.65 -20.14
N GLY A 1018 21.05 6.75 -19.85
CA GLY A 1018 20.74 8.10 -20.34
C GLY A 1018 19.72 8.87 -19.49
N SER A 1019 19.12 8.24 -18.46
CA SER A 1019 18.19 8.92 -17.56
C SER A 1019 18.92 9.84 -16.57
N VAL A 1020 18.31 10.97 -16.22
CA VAL A 1020 18.87 11.92 -15.24
C VAL A 1020 18.20 11.70 -13.89
N SER A 1021 18.98 11.42 -12.84
CA SER A 1021 18.49 11.39 -11.46
C SER A 1021 18.99 12.60 -10.67
N LEU A 1022 18.06 13.24 -9.94
CA LEU A 1022 18.38 14.23 -8.93
C LEU A 1022 18.72 13.49 -7.64
N GLU A 1023 19.92 13.70 -7.10
CA GLU A 1023 20.38 13.11 -5.84
C GLU A 1023 20.75 14.21 -4.85
N GLU A 1024 20.76 13.93 -3.54
CA GLU A 1024 21.24 14.88 -2.54
C GLU A 1024 22.76 15.09 -2.70
N ARG A 1025 23.19 16.35 -2.80
CA ARG A 1025 24.61 16.69 -2.98
C ARG A 1025 25.36 16.81 -1.67
N LEU A 1026 24.81 17.55 -0.70
CA LEU A 1026 25.40 17.70 0.63
C LEU A 1026 24.38 17.35 1.71
N ARG A 1027 24.77 16.49 2.65
CA ARG A 1027 23.97 16.19 3.84
C ARG A 1027 24.84 16.09 5.09
N VAL A 1028 24.35 16.64 6.20
CA VAL A 1028 24.91 16.45 7.53
C VAL A 1028 23.81 15.90 8.43
N GLY A 1029 24.12 14.93 9.28
CA GLY A 1029 23.08 14.25 10.04
C GLY A 1029 23.61 13.19 11.00
N SER A 1030 22.71 12.71 11.87
CA SER A 1030 23.00 11.53 12.69
C SER A 1030 22.94 10.26 11.84
N VAL A 1031 23.54 9.17 12.31
CA VAL A 1031 23.49 7.84 11.66
C VAL A 1031 22.07 7.45 11.24
N ASP A 1032 21.06 7.68 12.08
CA ASP A 1032 19.65 7.36 11.81
C ASP A 1032 19.06 8.12 10.61
N ALA A 1033 19.52 9.35 10.37
CA ALA A 1033 19.05 10.20 9.27
C ALA A 1033 19.66 9.82 7.90
N PHE A 1034 20.68 8.95 7.90
CA PHE A 1034 21.37 8.46 6.70
C PHE A 1034 20.87 7.08 6.25
N GLN A 1035 19.91 6.47 6.93
CA GLN A 1035 19.36 5.20 6.45
C GLN A 1035 18.71 5.36 5.07
N GLY A 1036 18.96 4.39 4.19
CA GLY A 1036 18.48 4.42 2.80
C GLY A 1036 19.25 5.37 1.87
N LYS A 1037 20.12 6.25 2.41
CA LYS A 1037 20.89 7.22 1.61
C LYS A 1037 22.24 6.68 1.17
N GLU A 1038 22.80 7.30 0.14
CA GLU A 1038 24.14 7.01 -0.36
C GLU A 1038 24.81 8.25 -0.94
N PHE A 1039 26.12 8.37 -0.73
CA PHE A 1039 26.94 9.50 -1.16
C PHE A 1039 28.23 8.98 -1.78
N ASP A 1040 28.87 9.75 -2.66
CA ASP A 1040 30.16 9.34 -3.23
C ASP A 1040 31.25 9.29 -2.17
N VAL A 1041 31.33 10.34 -1.35
CA VAL A 1041 32.23 10.44 -0.20
C VAL A 1041 31.45 10.59 1.09
N VAL A 1042 31.81 9.83 2.12
CA VAL A 1042 31.24 9.96 3.46
C VAL A 1042 32.32 10.30 4.48
N LEU A 1043 32.06 11.32 5.30
CA LEU A 1043 32.87 11.70 6.46
C LEU A 1043 32.18 11.23 7.74
N LEU A 1044 32.90 10.51 8.60
CA LEU A 1044 32.41 9.99 9.88
C LEU A 1044 33.15 10.68 11.05
N SER A 1045 32.44 11.46 11.85
CA SER A 1045 32.96 12.07 13.09
C SER A 1045 32.83 11.09 14.26
N CYS A 1046 33.97 10.73 14.88
CA CYS A 1046 34.00 9.82 16.03
C CYS A 1046 33.58 10.51 17.34
N VAL A 1047 33.91 11.80 17.47
CA VAL A 1047 33.67 12.70 18.62
C VAL A 1047 34.42 12.29 19.88
N ARG A 1048 34.33 11.03 20.30
CA ARG A 1048 34.89 10.52 21.55
C ARG A 1048 36.41 10.69 21.56
N THR A 1049 36.97 10.78 22.76
CA THR A 1049 38.43 10.76 22.95
C THR A 1049 38.82 9.61 23.87
N TYR A 1050 39.94 8.97 23.56
CA TYR A 1050 40.45 7.87 24.37
C TYR A 1050 41.03 8.42 25.67
N GLN A 1051 40.66 7.79 26.79
CA GLN A 1051 41.21 8.11 28.11
C GLN A 1051 41.82 6.83 28.70
N SER A 1052 43.13 6.82 28.91
CA SER A 1052 43.82 5.73 29.58
C SER A 1052 43.25 5.56 31.01
N ALA A 1053 42.82 4.35 31.35
CA ALA A 1053 42.30 4.04 32.67
C ALA A 1053 43.33 4.35 33.77
N LYS A 1054 42.91 5.01 34.85
CA LYS A 1054 43.72 5.06 36.08
C LYS A 1054 43.57 3.70 36.79
N PRO A 1055 44.66 3.05 37.23
CA PRO A 1055 44.56 1.81 38.00
C PRO A 1055 43.98 2.16 39.37
N ASN A 1056 42.76 1.73 39.70
CA ASN A 1056 42.30 1.71 41.09
C ASN A 1056 41.21 0.67 41.38
N SER A 1057 41.47 -0.07 42.47
CA SER A 1057 40.63 -1.02 43.24
C SER A 1057 39.71 -1.94 42.46
N ILE A 1058 40.21 -3.16 42.25
CA ILE A 1058 39.48 -4.35 41.82
C ILE A 1058 38.37 -4.64 42.84
N SER A 1059 37.12 -4.55 42.41
CA SER A 1059 35.90 -5.06 43.05
C SER A 1059 35.68 -6.53 42.63
N GLU A 1060 34.86 -7.28 43.38
CA GLU A 1060 34.65 -8.72 43.20
C GLU A 1060 33.90 -9.14 41.90
N ASP A 1061 33.39 -8.19 41.09
CA ASP A 1061 32.73 -8.45 39.80
C ASP A 1061 33.49 -7.79 38.63
N GLU A 1062 34.59 -8.43 38.18
CA GLU A 1062 35.50 -7.90 37.15
C GLU A 1062 34.84 -7.65 35.77
N GLU A 1063 33.81 -8.41 35.41
CA GLU A 1063 33.22 -8.37 34.06
C GLU A 1063 32.24 -7.19 33.88
N THR A 1064 31.39 -6.96 34.88
CA THR A 1064 30.38 -5.89 34.88
C THR A 1064 31.02 -4.50 34.93
N ASP A 1065 32.09 -4.34 35.71
CA ASP A 1065 32.81 -3.07 35.83
C ASP A 1065 33.64 -2.76 34.58
N ARG A 1066 34.22 -3.80 33.95
CA ARG A 1066 34.85 -3.69 32.63
C ARG A 1066 33.86 -3.22 31.56
N GLU A 1067 32.64 -3.75 31.55
CA GLU A 1067 31.63 -3.36 30.56
C GLU A 1067 31.15 -1.90 30.74
N LYS A 1068 30.96 -1.46 31.99
CA LYS A 1068 30.66 -0.05 32.31
C LYS A 1068 31.79 0.88 31.87
N GLN A 1069 33.04 0.48 32.07
CA GLN A 1069 34.21 1.24 31.66
C GLN A 1069 34.27 1.39 30.12
N LEU A 1070 34.07 0.31 29.38
CA LEU A 1070 34.02 0.32 27.92
C LEU A 1070 32.85 1.17 27.39
N ASN A 1071 31.68 1.12 28.04
CA ASN A 1071 30.55 1.99 27.72
C ASN A 1071 30.88 3.47 27.96
N ARG A 1072 31.57 3.80 29.05
CA ARG A 1072 32.00 5.17 29.34
C ARG A 1072 33.03 5.69 28.33
N GLN A 1073 33.86 4.83 27.78
CA GLN A 1073 34.89 5.18 26.81
C GLN A 1073 34.33 5.32 25.39
N PHE A 1074 33.69 4.28 24.87
CA PHE A 1074 33.27 4.21 23.46
C PHE A 1074 31.81 4.63 23.21
N GLY A 1075 30.93 4.48 24.21
CA GLY A 1075 29.52 4.91 24.11
C GLY A 1075 28.80 4.27 22.93
N PHE A 1076 28.11 5.10 22.13
CA PHE A 1076 27.31 4.65 20.97
C PHE A 1076 28.14 4.04 19.84
N LEU A 1077 29.46 4.22 19.82
CA LEU A 1077 30.35 3.59 18.84
C LEU A 1077 30.37 2.05 18.99
N ARG A 1078 30.02 1.53 20.16
CA ARG A 1078 29.93 0.08 20.43
C ARG A 1078 28.74 -0.59 19.76
N LEU A 1079 27.78 0.17 19.22
CA LEU A 1079 26.57 -0.38 18.62
C LEU A 1079 26.86 -0.85 17.19
N PRO A 1080 27.01 -2.17 16.93
CA PRO A 1080 27.49 -2.68 15.65
C PRO A 1080 26.55 -2.31 14.50
N ASN A 1081 25.25 -2.27 14.76
CA ASN A 1081 24.22 -1.95 13.77
C ASN A 1081 24.30 -0.48 13.29
N ARG A 1082 24.55 0.46 14.22
CA ARG A 1082 24.77 1.87 13.88
C ARG A 1082 26.11 2.06 13.18
N MET A 1083 27.14 1.33 13.59
CA MET A 1083 28.45 1.36 12.94
C MET A 1083 28.39 0.83 11.50
N ASN A 1084 27.69 -0.29 11.26
CA ASN A 1084 27.45 -0.83 9.92
C ASN A 1084 26.80 0.23 9.02
N VAL A 1085 25.75 0.88 9.52
CA VAL A 1085 25.06 1.96 8.80
C VAL A 1085 26.01 3.11 8.53
N ALA A 1086 26.79 3.59 9.50
CA ALA A 1086 27.72 4.69 9.30
C ALA A 1086 28.82 4.37 8.27
N MET A 1087 29.28 3.12 8.22
CA MET A 1087 30.38 2.66 7.35
C MET A 1087 29.91 2.05 6.01
N SER A 1088 28.63 2.18 5.63
CA SER A 1088 28.06 1.59 4.40
C SER A 1088 27.21 2.56 3.56
N ARG A 1089 27.51 3.85 3.65
CA ARG A 1089 26.79 4.93 2.94
C ARG A 1089 27.58 5.55 1.80
N GLN A 1090 28.88 5.33 1.78
CA GLN A 1090 29.78 5.77 0.72
C GLN A 1090 29.70 4.87 -0.51
N ARG A 1091 29.97 5.44 -1.69
CA ARG A 1091 30.16 4.70 -2.94
C ARG A 1091 31.64 4.56 -3.27
N GLN A 1092 32.38 5.66 -3.17
CA GLN A 1092 33.79 5.75 -3.57
C GLN A 1092 34.72 5.73 -2.36
N MET A 1093 34.48 6.59 -1.36
CA MET A 1093 35.44 6.77 -0.25
C MET A 1093 34.80 7.01 1.12
N LEU A 1094 35.37 6.39 2.17
CA LEU A 1094 35.01 6.64 3.57
C LEU A 1094 36.17 7.34 4.30
N ILE A 1095 35.89 8.46 4.96
CA ILE A 1095 36.85 9.24 5.73
C ILE A 1095 36.41 9.27 7.20
N CYS A 1096 37.19 8.68 8.11
CA CYS A 1096 36.95 8.85 9.55
C CYS A 1096 37.77 10.01 10.09
N VAL A 1097 37.15 10.87 10.89
CA VAL A 1097 37.80 11.97 11.60
C VAL A 1097 37.63 11.74 13.09
N GLY A 1098 38.74 11.60 13.81
CA GLY A 1098 38.70 11.25 15.22
C GLY A 1098 40.04 10.95 15.84
N ASP A 1099 40.03 10.71 17.15
CA ASP A 1099 41.21 10.32 17.92
C ASP A 1099 41.64 8.88 17.56
N ALA A 1100 42.80 8.71 16.91
CA ALA A 1100 43.33 7.40 16.51
C ALA A 1100 43.51 6.43 17.69
N ALA A 1101 43.70 6.93 18.92
CA ALA A 1101 43.80 6.10 20.12
C ALA A 1101 42.51 5.30 20.39
N LEU A 1102 41.35 5.75 19.89
CA LEU A 1102 40.11 4.98 19.97
C LEU A 1102 40.12 3.72 19.12
N ALA A 1103 40.84 3.71 18.00
CA ALA A 1103 40.89 2.57 17.09
C ALA A 1103 42.11 1.67 17.32
N THR A 1104 43.19 2.22 17.88
CA THR A 1104 44.48 1.52 18.07
C THR A 1104 44.67 0.94 19.47
N SER A 1105 43.80 1.26 20.42
CA SER A 1105 43.91 0.75 21.79
C SER A 1105 43.62 -0.76 21.87
N PRO A 1106 44.23 -1.50 22.82
CA PRO A 1106 43.99 -2.93 22.99
C PRO A 1106 42.52 -3.27 23.29
N GLU A 1107 41.80 -2.35 23.92
CA GLU A 1107 40.37 -2.50 24.19
C GLU A 1107 39.49 -2.38 22.93
N ALA A 1108 39.97 -1.67 21.90
CA ALA A 1108 39.20 -1.38 20.69
C ALA A 1108 38.86 -2.64 19.90
N GLU A 1109 39.76 -3.62 19.82
CA GLU A 1109 39.53 -4.89 19.10
C GLU A 1109 38.33 -5.66 19.64
N LYS A 1110 38.02 -5.52 20.92
CA LYS A 1110 36.85 -6.17 21.55
C LYS A 1110 35.63 -5.25 21.61
N ALA A 1111 35.84 -3.95 21.89
CA ALA A 1111 34.74 -3.03 22.14
C ALA A 1111 34.15 -2.41 20.86
N VAL A 1112 35.00 -2.14 19.86
CA VAL A 1112 34.67 -1.49 18.59
C VAL A 1112 35.47 -2.12 17.43
N PRO A 1113 35.36 -3.44 17.20
CA PRO A 1113 36.20 -4.19 16.25
C PRO A 1113 36.22 -3.59 14.84
N ALA A 1114 35.06 -3.14 14.34
CA ALA A 1114 34.96 -2.53 13.01
C ALA A 1114 35.75 -1.22 12.91
N LEU A 1115 35.80 -0.41 13.97
CA LEU A 1115 36.58 0.84 13.97
C LEU A 1115 38.09 0.55 13.96
N ALA A 1116 38.53 -0.44 14.74
CA ALA A 1116 39.92 -0.90 14.75
C ALA A 1116 40.33 -1.46 13.39
N ALA A 1117 39.51 -2.32 12.80
CA ALA A 1117 39.73 -2.88 11.46
C ALA A 1117 39.75 -1.79 10.37
N PHE A 1118 38.89 -0.77 10.48
CA PHE A 1118 38.87 0.35 9.55
C PHE A 1118 40.18 1.16 9.61
N TYR A 1119 40.67 1.45 10.82
CA TYR A 1119 41.95 2.12 11.00
C TYR A 1119 43.12 1.32 10.40
N GLN A 1120 43.15 0.00 10.61
CA GLN A 1120 44.13 -0.89 9.98
C GLN A 1120 44.04 -0.85 8.45
N MET A 1121 42.83 -0.84 7.89
CA MET A 1121 42.60 -0.72 6.45
C MET A 1121 43.12 0.63 5.91
N CYS A 1122 42.94 1.72 6.64
CA CYS A 1122 43.50 3.04 6.30
C CYS A 1122 45.04 3.05 6.31
N GLY A 1123 45.69 2.16 7.06
CA GLY A 1123 47.16 1.98 7.02
C GLY A 1123 47.67 1.07 5.89
N GLY A 1124 46.77 0.48 5.10
CA GLY A 1124 47.11 -0.45 4.01
C GLY A 1124 47.35 0.22 2.65
N GLU A 1125 47.49 -0.60 1.61
CA GLU A 1125 47.80 -0.15 0.23
C GLU A 1125 46.77 0.82 -0.36
N HIS A 1126 45.49 0.60 -0.05
CA HIS A 1126 44.36 1.36 -0.60
C HIS A 1126 43.81 2.43 0.36
N GLY A 1127 44.52 2.66 1.47
CA GLY A 1127 44.13 3.59 2.53
C GLY A 1127 45.18 4.66 2.78
N ILE A 1128 44.82 5.69 3.55
CA ILE A 1128 45.79 6.65 4.07
C ILE A 1128 45.47 7.14 5.48
N LEU A 1129 46.52 7.28 6.30
CA LEU A 1129 46.48 7.93 7.61
C LEU A 1129 47.04 9.34 7.47
N ARG A 1130 46.27 10.36 7.88
CA ARG A 1130 46.62 11.79 7.79
C ARG A 1130 46.65 12.46 9.15
#